data_AF-A0A9E3GX89-F1
#
_entry.id   AF-A0A9E3GX89-F1
#
_cell.length_a   1.000
_cell.length_b   1.000
_cell.length_c   1.000
_cell.angle_alpha   90.00
_cell.angle_beta   90.00
_cell.angle_gamma   90.00
#
_symmetry.space_group_name_H-M   'P 1'
#
loop_
_entity.id
_entity.type
_entity.pdbx_description
1 polymer ?
#
loop_
_entity_poly.entity_id
_entity_poly.type
_entity_poly.pdbx_seq_one_letter_code
_entity_poly.pdbx_strand_id
1 'polypeptide(L)'
;MRRIGWPRFAPIGARRRPRHALPAALILLGAIALARPARADNPMGFVRADAWGRAAAAVADAPDPVAGKLVTFYRLLDPGAATPDQIAAFMAANPDWPDQGLLALRRQQALVTDEDAGDAAAQCAAGPLTLPAALARCAAAFAATGHPAAAARAARRAWAGGFADPVAVPAFLLRWSPVLTPGDEWARFAVLLRRDPAAALAEIPRLTPARRAAARAWIALRQNALDGGALFRALPAGERAIPDLVLARARWLRRADRETGALAFWRAHGFAAERAAPPGRRAVFWNERDILARTLLRDGNAAGAFATADDTMQTAPAAAASAGFLSGFIALTALHEPAVAATCFHRLTTVSRAAITEARAHYWLGRAAAAAGANPDADYRAAAAWPTTFYGQLAARALGENPAALIDAAQDPRFTRAQAWTFTGHELVRAALLLASWNESGRARAFLFRMAEVAPDPAEQVLAARLALALDLPETAVFIARRMGFEGHMLPQAGWPMPVHPPAGAGVDPALVLAVIRQESSFDRGAVSPAGALGLMQLLPGTAEQVARALGGSVTRVALTADAQRNIALGTEYLGQLLARYDGSVPLAVAAYNAGPHRVDQWLVENGDPRPDPMAMLNWIERIPFGETRNYVQRVLENVQMYLARQGRQAPAMTAQWMPPAGDRGAGDRGAAVGAPATAAAGPGAVQATAGAAVGAAVGAAVGAAVADPTAAGPTGTGPTGTGPTGTGLTGTGQVGAAPAAGQTGAGTAVRTTAGAATGAPAPAGTTRPAATAAGR
;
A
#
# COMPACT_ATOMS: atom_id res chain seq x y z
N MET A 1 75.56 -3.39 -22.57
CA MET A 1 75.12 -2.95 -21.22
C MET A 1 74.80 -1.47 -21.23
N ARG A 2 73.58 -1.07 -20.84
CA ARG A 2 73.13 0.25 -20.33
C ARG A 2 71.61 0.15 -20.14
N ARG A 3 71.03 0.59 -19.01
CA ARG A 3 69.58 0.56 -18.77
C ARG A 3 68.99 1.96 -18.91
N ILE A 4 67.77 2.03 -19.45
CA ILE A 4 67.04 3.27 -19.74
C ILE A 4 66.14 3.63 -18.53
N GLY A 5 66.06 4.91 -18.19
CA GLY A 5 65.26 5.41 -17.06
C GLY A 5 63.81 5.73 -17.41
N TRP A 6 62.96 5.80 -16.38
CA TRP A 6 61.57 6.25 -16.45
C TRP A 6 61.35 7.43 -15.48
N PRO A 7 60.41 8.36 -15.77
CA PRO A 7 60.22 9.59 -14.98
C PRO A 7 59.50 9.37 -13.63
N ARG A 8 59.63 10.36 -12.74
CA ARG A 8 59.02 10.36 -11.39
C ARG A 8 57.51 10.61 -11.46
N PHE A 9 56.74 9.80 -10.72
CA PHE A 9 55.37 10.16 -10.32
C PHE A 9 55.38 10.98 -9.02
N ALA A 10 54.51 11.98 -8.93
CA ALA A 10 54.30 12.78 -7.73
C ALA A 10 53.33 12.07 -6.76
N PRO A 11 53.45 12.29 -5.43
CA PRO A 11 52.54 11.68 -4.46
C PRO A 11 51.13 12.26 -4.57
N ILE A 12 50.13 11.39 -4.73
CA ILE A 12 48.72 11.78 -4.76
C ILE A 12 48.32 12.33 -3.39
N GLY A 13 47.76 13.56 -3.37
CA GLY A 13 47.44 14.26 -2.14
C GLY A 13 46.42 13.53 -1.26
N ALA A 14 46.81 13.18 -0.04
CA ALA A 14 45.95 12.53 0.94
C ALA A 14 44.82 13.47 1.39
N ARG A 15 43.64 13.38 0.75
CA ARG A 15 42.43 14.08 1.19
C ARG A 15 42.10 13.69 2.64
N ARG A 16 42.05 14.68 3.54
CA ARG A 16 41.77 14.49 4.96
C ARG A 16 40.40 13.83 5.15
N ARG A 17 40.37 12.59 5.68
CA ARG A 17 39.12 11.99 6.19
C ARG A 17 38.55 12.89 7.31
N PRO A 18 37.25 13.20 7.34
CA PRO A 18 36.65 14.02 8.39
C PRO A 18 36.72 13.29 9.73
N ARG A 19 37.47 13.83 10.70
CA ARG A 19 37.81 13.17 11.98
C ARG A 19 36.68 13.15 13.04
N HIS A 20 35.44 13.46 12.65
CA HIS A 20 34.36 13.79 13.61
C HIS A 20 33.23 12.74 13.73
N ALA A 21 33.35 11.58 13.07
CA ALA A 21 32.32 10.53 13.14
C ALA A 21 32.40 9.62 14.38
N LEU A 22 33.56 9.48 15.02
CA LEU A 22 33.77 8.51 16.10
C LEU A 22 33.00 8.76 17.43
N PRO A 23 32.82 10.00 17.95
CA PRO A 23 32.35 10.17 19.32
C PRO A 23 30.89 9.76 19.54
N ALA A 24 30.03 9.85 18.52
CA ALA A 24 28.64 9.40 18.62
C ALA A 24 28.55 7.86 18.60
N ALA A 25 29.28 7.21 17.69
CA ALA A 25 29.30 5.75 17.58
C ALA A 25 29.80 5.08 18.86
N LEU A 26 30.82 5.66 19.52
CA LEU A 26 31.33 5.15 20.81
C LEU A 26 30.34 5.30 21.97
N ILE A 27 29.45 6.29 21.96
CA ILE A 27 28.40 6.44 23.00
C ILE A 27 27.33 5.35 22.80
N LEU A 28 26.88 5.11 21.57
CA LEU A 28 25.92 4.04 21.27
C LEU A 28 26.50 2.63 21.47
N LEU A 29 27.75 2.38 21.06
CA LEU A 29 28.41 1.08 21.26
C LEU A 29 28.81 0.85 22.73
N GLY A 30 29.08 1.90 23.50
CA GLY A 30 29.36 1.78 24.94
C GLY A 30 28.19 1.19 25.72
N ALA A 31 26.95 1.57 25.37
CA ALA A 31 25.74 0.98 25.93
C ALA A 31 25.62 -0.51 25.59
N ILE A 32 25.91 -0.91 24.35
CA ILE A 32 25.86 -2.30 23.89
C ILE A 32 26.95 -3.15 24.59
N ALA A 33 28.16 -2.62 24.77
CA ALA A 33 29.28 -3.33 25.39
C ALA A 33 29.09 -3.55 26.91
N LEU A 34 28.42 -2.63 27.61
CA LEU A 34 28.09 -2.75 29.03
C LEU A 34 26.81 -3.59 29.28
N ALA A 35 25.99 -3.83 28.25
CA ALA A 35 24.77 -4.61 28.30
C ALA A 35 24.96 -6.12 28.01
N ARG A 36 26.03 -6.73 28.52
CA ARG A 36 26.11 -8.20 28.66
C ARG A 36 25.58 -8.62 30.03
N PRO A 37 24.32 -9.05 30.17
CA PRO A 37 23.82 -9.56 31.44
C PRO A 37 24.54 -10.86 31.82
N ALA A 38 24.97 -10.98 33.07
CA ALA A 38 25.47 -12.24 33.64
C ALA A 38 24.32 -13.22 34.01
N ARG A 39 23.18 -13.13 33.32
CA ARG A 39 22.00 -13.99 33.48
C ARG A 39 21.75 -14.74 32.17
N ALA A 40 21.62 -16.06 32.26
CA ALA A 40 21.46 -16.94 31.10
C ALA A 40 20.04 -16.90 30.48
N ASP A 41 19.05 -16.45 31.25
CA ASP A 41 17.64 -16.49 30.87
C ASP A 41 17.23 -15.24 30.06
N ASN A 42 17.12 -15.41 28.74
CA ASN A 42 16.51 -14.40 27.85
C ASN A 42 14.99 -14.33 28.11
N PRO A 43 14.43 -13.19 28.58
CA PRO A 43 13.00 -13.09 28.91
C PRO A 43 12.09 -13.30 27.70
N MET A 44 12.56 -12.95 26.49
CA MET A 44 11.82 -13.15 25.25
C MET A 44 11.81 -14.61 24.78
N GLY A 45 12.67 -15.46 25.35
CA GLY A 45 12.54 -16.91 25.30
C GLY A 45 11.31 -17.40 26.05
N PHE A 46 11.02 -16.86 27.23
CA PHE A 46 9.82 -17.19 28.01
C PHE A 46 8.54 -16.60 27.42
N VAL A 47 8.59 -15.38 26.87
CA VAL A 47 7.45 -14.79 26.13
C VAL A 47 7.08 -15.66 24.91
N ARG A 48 8.04 -16.26 24.20
CA ARG A 48 7.78 -17.21 23.11
C ARG A 48 7.18 -18.56 23.54
N ALA A 49 7.17 -18.86 24.83
CA ALA A 49 6.74 -20.13 25.40
C ALA A 49 5.57 -19.97 26.39
N ASP A 50 4.85 -18.83 26.30
CA ASP A 50 3.74 -18.43 27.18
C ASP A 50 4.06 -18.50 28.70
N ALA A 51 5.36 -18.51 29.04
CA ALA A 51 5.86 -18.70 30.40
C ALA A 51 5.93 -17.35 31.15
N TRP A 52 4.82 -16.61 31.15
CA TRP A 52 4.74 -15.21 31.60
C TRP A 52 5.31 -14.95 32.99
N GLY A 53 5.10 -15.88 33.95
CA GLY A 53 5.69 -15.79 35.29
C GLY A 53 7.23 -15.86 35.29
N ARG A 54 7.82 -16.69 34.42
CA ARG A 54 9.29 -16.73 34.23
C ARG A 54 9.80 -15.51 33.46
N ALA A 55 9.04 -15.03 32.47
CA ALA A 55 9.37 -13.80 31.75
C ALA A 55 9.44 -12.60 32.70
N ALA A 56 8.46 -12.46 33.60
CA ALA A 56 8.43 -11.42 34.63
C ALA A 56 9.57 -11.58 35.64
N ALA A 57 9.83 -12.80 36.16
CA ALA A 57 10.93 -13.06 37.08
C ALA A 57 12.31 -12.74 36.48
N ALA A 58 12.51 -13.02 35.19
CA ALA A 58 13.78 -12.73 34.49
C ALA A 58 14.08 -11.23 34.36
N VAL A 59 13.09 -10.35 34.47
CA VAL A 59 13.24 -8.88 34.42
C VAL A 59 12.94 -8.19 35.76
N ALA A 60 12.70 -8.92 36.84
CA ALA A 60 12.30 -8.36 38.14
C ALA A 60 13.35 -7.40 38.74
N ASP A 61 14.63 -7.77 38.68
CA ASP A 61 15.75 -6.91 39.13
C ASP A 61 16.42 -6.16 37.96
N ALA A 62 15.72 -5.92 36.85
CA ALA A 62 16.29 -5.22 35.71
C ALA A 62 16.54 -3.73 36.05
N PRO A 63 17.76 -3.18 35.84
CA PRO A 63 18.06 -1.79 36.19
C PRO A 63 17.27 -0.73 35.40
N ASP A 64 16.69 -1.10 34.25
CA ASP A 64 15.76 -0.24 33.49
C ASP A 64 14.34 -0.83 33.58
N PRO A 65 13.35 -0.12 34.15
CA PRO A 65 11.97 -0.60 34.26
C PRO A 65 11.29 -0.84 32.90
N VAL A 66 11.85 -0.34 31.79
CA VAL A 66 11.39 -0.67 30.42
C VAL A 66 11.48 -2.17 30.14
N ALA A 67 12.37 -2.93 30.80
CA ALA A 67 12.40 -4.38 30.68
C ALA A 67 11.11 -5.06 31.19
N GLY A 68 10.58 -4.60 32.33
CA GLY A 68 9.28 -5.03 32.85
C GLY A 68 8.11 -4.57 31.98
N LYS A 69 8.17 -3.33 31.46
CA LYS A 69 7.18 -2.84 30.48
C LYS A 69 7.18 -3.67 29.20
N LEU A 70 8.33 -4.14 28.70
CA LEU A 70 8.43 -4.95 27.48
C LEU A 70 7.73 -6.31 27.63
N VAL A 71 7.97 -7.03 28.73
CA VAL A 71 7.27 -8.31 29.02
C VAL A 71 5.77 -8.07 29.15
N THR A 72 5.37 -6.98 29.81
CA THR A 72 3.96 -6.58 29.95
C THR A 72 3.33 -6.28 28.58
N PHE A 73 3.97 -5.44 27.77
CA PHE A 73 3.51 -5.04 26.44
C PHE A 73 3.25 -6.25 25.54
N TYR A 74 4.20 -7.18 25.43
CA TYR A 74 3.99 -8.37 24.61
C TYR A 74 2.84 -9.24 25.11
N ARG A 75 2.66 -9.38 26.44
CA ARG A 75 1.48 -10.05 27.00
C ARG A 75 0.17 -9.37 26.59
N LEU A 76 0.14 -8.03 26.53
CA LEU A 76 -1.05 -7.27 26.11
C LEU A 76 -1.31 -7.31 24.60
N LEU A 77 -0.38 -7.80 23.78
CA LEU A 77 -0.60 -8.05 22.35
C LEU A 77 -1.31 -9.39 22.09
N ASP A 78 -1.48 -10.26 23.07
CA ASP A 78 -2.13 -11.56 22.92
C ASP A 78 -3.63 -11.51 23.25
N PRO A 79 -4.49 -12.28 22.55
CA PRO A 79 -5.94 -12.23 22.75
C PRO A 79 -6.32 -12.83 24.11
N GLY A 80 -7.13 -12.11 24.90
CA GLY A 80 -7.64 -12.59 26.19
C GLY A 80 -6.63 -12.60 27.35
N ALA A 81 -5.38 -12.18 27.10
CA ALA A 81 -4.31 -12.23 28.10
C ALA A 81 -4.44 -11.17 29.23
N ALA A 82 -5.36 -10.21 29.12
CA ALA A 82 -5.60 -9.13 30.07
C ALA A 82 -7.02 -8.55 29.98
N THR A 83 -7.47 -7.89 31.05
CA THR A 83 -8.78 -7.20 31.08
C THR A 83 -8.78 -5.91 30.26
N PRO A 84 -9.96 -5.35 29.90
CA PRO A 84 -10.03 -4.07 29.20
C PRO A 84 -9.29 -2.95 29.95
N ASP A 85 -9.45 -2.88 31.27
CA ASP A 85 -8.78 -1.93 32.16
C ASP A 85 -7.26 -2.03 32.13
N GLN A 86 -6.70 -3.24 32.19
CA GLN A 86 -5.25 -3.44 32.14
C GLN A 86 -4.66 -2.93 30.82
N ILE A 87 -5.37 -3.15 29.70
CA ILE A 87 -4.95 -2.68 28.38
C ILE A 87 -5.14 -1.16 28.27
N ALA A 88 -6.27 -0.61 28.75
CA ALA A 88 -6.55 0.82 28.77
C ALA A 88 -5.51 1.60 29.59
N ALA A 89 -5.21 1.13 30.80
CA ALA A 89 -4.22 1.74 31.69
C ALA A 89 -2.81 1.69 31.09
N PHE A 90 -2.43 0.57 30.44
CA PHE A 90 -1.16 0.50 29.73
C PHE A 90 -1.10 1.50 28.58
N MET A 91 -2.13 1.58 27.72
CA MET A 91 -2.18 2.54 26.62
C MET A 91 -2.11 4.00 27.12
N ALA A 92 -2.86 4.33 28.18
CA ALA A 92 -2.88 5.67 28.77
C ALA A 92 -1.55 6.08 29.41
N ALA A 93 -0.86 5.13 30.05
CA ALA A 93 0.47 5.36 30.65
C ALA A 93 1.62 5.29 29.63
N ASN A 94 1.38 4.79 28.42
CA ASN A 94 2.39 4.54 27.39
C ASN A 94 1.86 4.89 25.98
N PRO A 95 1.35 6.11 25.71
CA PRO A 95 0.71 6.46 24.44
C PRO A 95 1.67 6.44 23.24
N ASP A 96 2.96 6.64 23.51
CA ASP A 96 4.02 6.62 22.50
C ASP A 96 4.55 5.22 22.20
N TRP A 97 4.16 4.18 22.93
CA TRP A 97 4.57 2.80 22.61
C TRP A 97 3.95 2.31 21.28
N PRO A 98 4.58 1.34 20.58
CA PRO A 98 4.09 0.83 19.30
C PRO A 98 2.75 0.09 19.43
N ASP A 99 2.17 -0.27 18.28
CA ASP A 99 1.01 -1.17 18.18
C ASP A 99 -0.27 -0.73 18.93
N GLN A 100 -0.43 0.57 19.20
CA GLN A 100 -1.64 1.15 19.83
C GLN A 100 -2.95 0.72 19.15
N GLY A 101 -2.96 0.52 17.82
CA GLY A 101 -4.12 0.01 17.09
C GLY A 101 -4.45 -1.45 17.43
N LEU A 102 -3.43 -2.30 17.63
CA LEU A 102 -3.59 -3.68 18.08
C LEU A 102 -3.97 -3.72 19.56
N LEU A 103 -3.37 -2.91 20.43
CA LEU A 103 -3.80 -2.76 21.83
C LEU A 103 -5.26 -2.30 21.92
N ALA A 104 -5.68 -1.32 21.10
CA ALA A 104 -7.08 -0.91 21.00
C ALA A 104 -8.00 -2.03 20.49
N LEU A 105 -7.53 -2.94 19.63
CA LEU A 105 -8.26 -4.14 19.23
C LEU A 105 -8.32 -5.16 20.37
N ARG A 106 -7.22 -5.40 21.10
CA ARG A 106 -7.19 -6.33 22.25
C ARG A 106 -8.10 -5.86 23.38
N ARG A 107 -8.11 -4.56 23.72
CA ARG A 107 -9.07 -3.97 24.67
C ARG A 107 -10.50 -4.28 24.25
N GLN A 108 -10.80 -4.13 22.97
CA GLN A 108 -12.12 -4.40 22.42
C GLN A 108 -12.47 -5.90 22.37
N GLN A 109 -11.50 -6.78 22.20
CA GLN A 109 -11.69 -8.23 22.27
C GLN A 109 -11.95 -8.67 23.71
N ALA A 110 -11.17 -8.20 24.68
CA ALA A 110 -11.41 -8.43 26.11
C ALA A 110 -12.78 -7.89 26.55
N LEU A 111 -13.19 -6.72 26.04
CA LEU A 111 -14.50 -6.11 26.32
C LEU A 111 -15.68 -6.89 25.72
N VAL A 112 -15.47 -7.80 24.75
CA VAL A 112 -16.54 -8.71 24.27
C VAL A 112 -16.80 -9.82 25.28
N THR A 113 -15.76 -10.31 25.96
CA THR A 113 -15.78 -11.44 26.90
C THR A 113 -15.92 -11.02 28.36
N ASP A 114 -15.88 -9.72 28.65
CA ASP A 114 -16.24 -9.17 29.95
C ASP A 114 -17.67 -9.62 30.34
N GLU A 115 -17.87 -10.07 31.58
CA GLU A 115 -19.16 -10.53 32.12
C GLU A 115 -19.84 -9.48 33.02
N ASP A 116 -19.11 -8.48 33.53
CA ASP A 116 -19.66 -7.45 34.41
C ASP A 116 -20.45 -6.40 33.60
N ALA A 117 -21.67 -6.08 34.03
CA ALA A 117 -22.51 -5.14 33.30
C ALA A 117 -22.11 -3.66 33.53
N GLY A 118 -21.53 -3.36 34.69
CA GLY A 118 -21.04 -2.04 35.12
C GLY A 118 -19.67 -1.73 34.53
N ASP A 119 -18.69 -2.65 34.65
CA ASP A 119 -17.35 -2.45 34.08
C ASP A 119 -17.42 -2.26 32.56
N ALA A 120 -18.08 -3.19 31.85
CA ALA A 120 -18.34 -3.04 30.42
C ALA A 120 -18.98 -1.69 30.07
N ALA A 121 -19.93 -1.19 30.85
CA ALA A 121 -20.57 0.10 30.59
C ALA A 121 -19.59 1.28 30.75
N ALA A 122 -18.70 1.23 31.74
CA ALA A 122 -17.62 2.21 31.92
C ALA A 122 -16.58 2.12 30.79
N GLN A 123 -16.13 0.92 30.44
CA GLN A 123 -15.18 0.66 29.35
C GLN A 123 -15.72 1.04 27.97
N CYS A 124 -17.05 0.99 27.79
CA CYS A 124 -17.74 1.49 26.61
C CYS A 124 -17.87 3.02 26.56
N ALA A 125 -17.69 3.73 27.68
CA ALA A 125 -17.59 5.19 27.73
C ALA A 125 -16.13 5.68 27.62
N ALA A 126 -15.15 4.88 28.06
CA ALA A 126 -13.73 5.25 28.16
C ALA A 126 -12.99 5.56 26.85
N GLY A 127 -13.58 5.29 25.67
CA GLY A 127 -12.94 5.64 24.40
C GLY A 127 -13.69 5.18 23.15
N PRO A 128 -13.22 5.56 21.94
CA PRO A 128 -13.84 5.16 20.69
C PRO A 128 -13.76 3.64 20.48
N LEU A 129 -14.87 3.08 19.99
CA LEU A 129 -15.00 1.66 19.66
C LEU A 129 -15.29 1.49 18.16
N THR A 130 -14.57 0.56 17.54
CA THR A 130 -14.58 0.22 16.12
C THR A 130 -14.98 -1.24 15.87
N LEU A 131 -14.77 -2.14 16.82
CA LEU A 131 -15.14 -3.56 16.74
C LEU A 131 -16.66 -3.72 16.92
N PRO A 132 -17.41 -4.25 15.94
CA PRO A 132 -18.86 -4.33 16.03
C PRO A 132 -19.36 -5.25 17.16
N ALA A 133 -18.59 -6.30 17.51
CA ALA A 133 -18.90 -7.17 18.65
C ALA A 133 -18.78 -6.44 19.99
N ALA A 134 -17.75 -5.61 20.19
CA ALA A 134 -17.61 -4.80 21.40
C ALA A 134 -18.79 -3.82 21.53
N LEU A 135 -19.19 -3.17 20.43
CA LEU A 135 -20.39 -2.32 20.40
C LEU A 135 -21.69 -3.08 20.73
N ALA A 136 -21.79 -4.37 20.40
CA ALA A 136 -22.93 -5.20 20.80
C ALA A 136 -22.92 -5.51 22.31
N ARG A 137 -21.74 -5.81 22.89
CA ARG A 137 -21.58 -5.99 24.34
C ARG A 137 -21.83 -4.68 25.11
N CYS A 138 -21.47 -3.52 24.56
CA CYS A 138 -21.87 -2.20 25.07
C CYS A 138 -23.38 -2.00 25.08
N ALA A 139 -24.09 -2.43 24.02
CA ALA A 139 -25.54 -2.34 24.00
C ALA A 139 -26.16 -3.17 25.13
N ALA A 140 -25.65 -4.37 25.36
CA ALA A 140 -26.05 -5.21 26.49
C ALA A 140 -25.75 -4.57 27.86
N ALA A 141 -24.55 -4.02 28.03
CA ALA A 141 -24.09 -3.34 29.25
C ALA A 141 -24.95 -2.12 29.60
N PHE A 142 -25.12 -1.20 28.64
CA PHE A 142 -25.92 0.01 28.85
C PHE A 142 -27.40 -0.29 29.14
N ALA A 143 -27.98 -1.34 28.57
CA ALA A 143 -29.35 -1.71 28.91
C ALA A 143 -29.47 -2.41 30.28
N ALA A 144 -28.45 -3.15 30.73
CA ALA A 144 -28.42 -3.71 32.08
C ALA A 144 -28.20 -2.65 33.16
N THR A 145 -27.44 -1.59 32.87
CA THR A 145 -27.15 -0.47 33.78
C THR A 145 -28.15 0.70 33.71
N GLY A 146 -29.32 0.51 33.07
CA GLY A 146 -30.38 1.53 33.05
C GLY A 146 -30.21 2.69 32.06
N HIS A 147 -29.35 2.55 31.05
CA HIS A 147 -29.03 3.57 30.03
C HIS A 147 -29.60 3.23 28.62
N PRO A 148 -30.94 3.07 28.44
CA PRO A 148 -31.53 2.53 27.20
C PRO A 148 -31.22 3.37 25.95
N ALA A 149 -31.11 4.70 26.07
CA ALA A 149 -30.77 5.57 24.95
C ALA A 149 -29.31 5.39 24.48
N ALA A 150 -28.38 5.06 25.39
CA ALA A 150 -27.01 4.69 25.03
C ALA A 150 -26.97 3.29 24.42
N ALA A 151 -27.72 2.35 25.00
CA ALA A 151 -27.85 0.98 24.50
C ALA A 151 -28.35 0.93 23.05
N ALA A 152 -29.42 1.67 22.73
CA ALA A 152 -29.96 1.74 21.36
C ALA A 152 -28.96 2.33 20.35
N ARG A 153 -28.20 3.37 20.74
CA ARG A 153 -27.12 3.93 19.89
C ARG A 153 -25.98 2.93 19.68
N ALA A 154 -25.58 2.20 20.72
CA ALA A 154 -24.57 1.16 20.63
C ALA A 154 -25.02 0.00 19.73
N ALA A 155 -26.26 -0.48 19.89
CA ALA A 155 -26.85 -1.54 19.07
C ALA A 155 -26.88 -1.16 17.58
N ARG A 156 -27.42 0.01 17.23
CA ARG A 156 -27.46 0.47 15.82
C ARG A 156 -26.07 0.55 15.20
N ARG A 157 -25.07 1.04 15.95
CA ARG A 157 -23.66 1.07 15.51
C ARG A 157 -23.05 -0.32 15.36
N ALA A 158 -23.33 -1.24 16.29
CA ALA A 158 -22.89 -2.65 16.21
C ALA A 158 -23.46 -3.34 14.96
N TRP A 159 -24.76 -3.16 14.71
CA TRP A 159 -25.45 -3.76 13.57
C TRP A 159 -24.87 -3.26 12.24
N ALA A 160 -24.84 -1.93 12.06
CA ALA A 160 -24.27 -1.27 10.88
C ALA A 160 -22.78 -1.57 10.67
N GLY A 161 -22.04 -1.87 11.74
CA GLY A 161 -20.63 -2.28 11.70
C GLY A 161 -20.38 -3.67 11.10
N GLY A 162 -21.42 -4.52 11.00
CA GLY A 162 -21.35 -5.77 10.24
C GLY A 162 -20.53 -6.88 10.88
N PHE A 163 -20.81 -7.26 12.14
CA PHE A 163 -20.40 -8.59 12.63
C PHE A 163 -21.22 -9.69 11.93
N ALA A 164 -20.57 -10.78 11.56
CA ALA A 164 -21.13 -11.86 10.74
C ALA A 164 -21.26 -13.21 11.48
N ASP A 165 -20.99 -13.24 12.79
CA ASP A 165 -21.05 -14.48 13.57
C ASP A 165 -22.47 -15.10 13.56
N PRO A 166 -22.61 -16.40 13.21
CA PRO A 166 -23.92 -17.03 12.98
C PRO A 166 -24.70 -17.30 14.28
N VAL A 167 -24.06 -17.28 15.45
CA VAL A 167 -24.72 -17.48 16.75
C VAL A 167 -25.12 -16.13 17.35
N ALA A 168 -24.24 -15.13 17.26
CA ALA A 168 -24.48 -13.80 17.80
C ALA A 168 -25.53 -13.01 16.99
N VAL A 169 -25.62 -13.18 15.66
CA VAL A 169 -26.58 -12.42 14.83
C VAL A 169 -28.05 -12.71 15.21
N PRO A 170 -28.53 -13.96 15.34
CA PRO A 170 -29.88 -14.25 15.82
C PRO A 170 -30.13 -13.73 17.24
N ALA A 171 -29.22 -13.97 18.18
CA ALA A 171 -29.34 -13.52 19.57
C ALA A 171 -29.41 -11.98 19.69
N PHE A 172 -28.63 -11.27 18.86
CA PHE A 172 -28.67 -9.82 18.76
C PHE A 172 -30.01 -9.33 18.20
N LEU A 173 -30.51 -9.92 17.11
CA LEU A 173 -31.77 -9.51 16.49
C LEU A 173 -32.97 -9.67 17.44
N LEU A 174 -33.03 -10.77 18.20
CA LEU A 174 -34.08 -11.01 19.19
C LEU A 174 -34.21 -9.88 20.24
N ARG A 175 -33.09 -9.23 20.61
CA ARG A 175 -33.07 -8.14 21.60
C ARG A 175 -33.17 -6.75 20.98
N TRP A 176 -32.58 -6.54 19.80
CA TRP A 176 -32.34 -5.19 19.26
C TRP A 176 -33.12 -4.83 17.99
N SER A 177 -33.81 -5.78 17.34
CA SER A 177 -34.60 -5.47 16.13
C SER A 177 -35.56 -4.26 16.28
N PRO A 178 -36.21 -3.99 17.43
CA PRO A 178 -37.08 -2.81 17.59
C PRO A 178 -36.38 -1.44 17.49
N VAL A 179 -35.05 -1.37 17.61
CA VAL A 179 -34.29 -0.10 17.51
C VAL A 179 -33.51 0.03 16.20
N LEU A 180 -33.56 -0.95 15.30
CA LEU A 180 -32.89 -0.91 14.00
C LEU A 180 -33.72 -0.15 12.98
N THR A 181 -33.06 0.64 12.13
CA THR A 181 -33.70 1.39 11.05
C THR A 181 -33.30 0.83 9.67
N PRO A 182 -34.10 1.05 8.61
CA PRO A 182 -33.73 0.68 7.24
C PRO A 182 -32.39 1.26 6.75
N GLY A 183 -31.93 2.37 7.36
CA GLY A 183 -30.61 2.94 7.10
C GLY A 183 -29.47 2.12 7.71
N ASP A 184 -29.67 1.54 8.90
CA ASP A 184 -28.68 0.68 9.57
C ASP A 184 -28.56 -0.67 8.84
N GLU A 185 -29.69 -1.22 8.38
CA GLU A 185 -29.71 -2.44 7.53
C GLU A 185 -28.94 -2.23 6.22
N TRP A 186 -29.13 -1.09 5.55
CA TRP A 186 -28.36 -0.77 4.35
C TRP A 186 -26.87 -0.53 4.65
N ALA A 187 -26.55 0.14 5.76
CA ALA A 187 -25.16 0.35 6.18
C ALA A 187 -24.46 -0.98 6.45
N ARG A 188 -25.11 -1.91 7.18
CA ARG A 188 -24.66 -3.27 7.44
C ARG A 188 -24.41 -4.04 6.14
N PHE A 189 -25.39 -4.07 5.23
CA PHE A 189 -25.25 -4.71 3.93
C PHE A 189 -24.05 -4.13 3.15
N ALA A 190 -23.90 -2.81 3.11
CA ALA A 190 -22.80 -2.15 2.40
C ALA A 190 -21.43 -2.44 3.01
N VAL A 191 -21.32 -2.55 4.34
CA VAL A 191 -20.09 -2.92 5.05
C VAL A 191 -19.75 -4.40 4.81
N LEU A 192 -20.71 -5.31 5.01
CA LEU A 192 -20.53 -6.73 4.75
C LEU A 192 -20.14 -6.99 3.30
N LEU A 193 -20.86 -6.43 2.31
CA LEU A 193 -20.56 -6.66 0.90
C LEU A 193 -19.09 -6.35 0.52
N ARG A 194 -18.46 -5.40 1.20
CA ARG A 194 -17.04 -5.06 1.01
C ARG A 194 -16.05 -6.04 1.66
N ARG A 195 -16.43 -6.69 2.77
CA ARG A 195 -15.54 -7.55 3.59
C ARG A 195 -15.86 -9.04 3.42
N ASP A 196 -17.12 -9.40 3.54
CA ASP A 196 -17.70 -10.73 3.38
C ASP A 196 -18.94 -10.65 2.45
N PRO A 197 -18.75 -10.93 1.14
CA PRO A 197 -19.86 -10.97 0.19
C PRO A 197 -20.89 -12.09 0.44
N ALA A 198 -20.54 -13.14 1.20
CA ALA A 198 -21.45 -14.24 1.49
C ALA A 198 -22.42 -13.85 2.62
N ALA A 199 -21.91 -13.31 3.74
CA ALA A 199 -22.75 -12.75 4.80
C ALA A 199 -23.68 -11.64 4.27
N ALA A 200 -23.20 -10.82 3.32
CA ALA A 200 -24.01 -9.77 2.70
C ALA A 200 -25.26 -10.30 1.97
N LEU A 201 -25.25 -11.53 1.44
CA LEU A 201 -26.44 -12.14 0.81
C LEU A 201 -27.53 -12.43 1.84
N ALA A 202 -27.17 -12.85 3.06
CA ALA A 202 -28.09 -13.15 4.14
C ALA A 202 -28.80 -11.90 4.72
N GLU A 203 -28.27 -10.69 4.45
CA GLU A 203 -28.93 -9.43 4.82
C GLU A 203 -30.05 -9.02 3.85
N ILE A 204 -30.03 -9.50 2.61
CA ILE A 204 -30.95 -9.04 1.56
C ILE A 204 -32.43 -9.15 1.98
N PRO A 205 -32.93 -10.22 2.63
CA PRO A 205 -34.33 -10.30 3.06
C PRO A 205 -34.80 -9.14 3.94
N ARG A 206 -33.93 -8.61 4.83
CA ARG A 206 -34.21 -7.49 5.76
C ARG A 206 -34.33 -6.13 5.07
N LEU A 207 -33.72 -5.96 3.91
CA LEU A 207 -33.74 -4.69 3.18
C LEU A 207 -35.14 -4.37 2.63
N THR A 208 -35.45 -3.07 2.49
CA THR A 208 -36.68 -2.59 1.84
C THR A 208 -36.73 -3.05 0.37
N PRO A 209 -37.93 -3.16 -0.27
CA PRO A 209 -38.02 -3.64 -1.66
C PRO A 209 -37.09 -2.93 -2.67
N ALA A 210 -36.95 -1.60 -2.56
CA ALA A 210 -36.02 -0.83 -3.37
C ALA A 210 -34.55 -1.18 -3.08
N ARG A 211 -34.18 -1.27 -1.79
CA ARG A 211 -32.82 -1.63 -1.36
C ARG A 211 -32.46 -3.08 -1.69
N ARG A 212 -33.43 -4.00 -1.76
CA ARG A 212 -33.24 -5.38 -2.27
C ARG A 212 -32.88 -5.41 -3.74
N ALA A 213 -33.51 -4.57 -4.56
CA ALA A 213 -33.14 -4.43 -5.96
C ALA A 213 -31.73 -3.80 -6.10
N ALA A 214 -31.44 -2.75 -5.34
CA ALA A 214 -30.12 -2.10 -5.34
C ALA A 214 -28.99 -3.02 -4.88
N ALA A 215 -29.24 -3.85 -3.86
CA ALA A 215 -28.31 -4.88 -3.36
C ALA A 215 -27.96 -5.90 -4.45
N ARG A 216 -28.98 -6.49 -5.10
CA ARG A 216 -28.80 -7.44 -6.20
C ARG A 216 -28.03 -6.83 -7.36
N ALA A 217 -28.38 -5.61 -7.77
CA ALA A 217 -27.65 -4.87 -8.81
C ALA A 217 -26.18 -4.63 -8.41
N TRP A 218 -25.89 -4.26 -7.16
CA TRP A 218 -24.52 -4.03 -6.70
C TRP A 218 -23.67 -5.30 -6.75
N ILE A 219 -24.23 -6.44 -6.31
CA ILE A 219 -23.59 -7.76 -6.33
C ILE A 219 -23.26 -8.16 -7.78
N ALA A 220 -24.25 -8.13 -8.67
CA ALA A 220 -24.09 -8.45 -10.09
C ALA A 220 -23.04 -7.55 -10.78
N LEU A 221 -23.07 -6.24 -10.51
CA LEU A 221 -22.08 -5.30 -11.05
C LEU A 221 -20.66 -5.59 -10.56
N ARG A 222 -20.47 -5.94 -9.28
CA ARG A 222 -19.15 -6.33 -8.74
C ARG A 222 -18.65 -7.63 -9.37
N GLN A 223 -19.50 -8.65 -9.44
CA GLN A 223 -19.24 -9.95 -10.04
C GLN A 223 -19.05 -9.91 -11.57
N ASN A 224 -19.27 -8.76 -12.21
CA ASN A 224 -19.20 -8.57 -13.67
C ASN A 224 -20.27 -9.37 -14.45
N ALA A 225 -21.39 -9.68 -13.81
CA ALA A 225 -22.49 -10.46 -14.41
C ALA A 225 -23.17 -9.67 -15.55
N LEU A 226 -23.57 -10.38 -16.61
CA LEU A 226 -24.08 -9.80 -17.86
C LEU A 226 -25.36 -8.96 -17.67
N ASP A 227 -26.21 -9.38 -16.74
CA ASP A 227 -27.49 -8.75 -16.39
C ASP A 227 -27.35 -7.52 -15.48
N GLY A 228 -26.20 -7.33 -14.81
CA GLY A 228 -25.98 -6.24 -13.84
C GLY A 228 -26.26 -4.84 -14.39
N GLY A 229 -26.09 -4.64 -15.70
CA GLY A 229 -26.47 -3.40 -16.39
C GLY A 229 -27.98 -3.22 -16.62
N ALA A 230 -28.74 -4.31 -16.77
CA ALA A 230 -30.21 -4.26 -16.79
C ALA A 230 -30.75 -4.04 -15.38
N LEU A 231 -30.24 -4.78 -14.39
CA LEU A 231 -30.59 -4.62 -12.98
C LEU A 231 -30.39 -3.17 -12.50
N PHE A 232 -29.23 -2.55 -12.81
CA PHE A 232 -28.98 -1.15 -12.46
C PHE A 232 -29.97 -0.17 -13.11
N ARG A 233 -30.32 -0.35 -14.39
CA ARG A 233 -31.26 0.54 -15.09
C ARG A 233 -32.66 0.48 -14.50
N ALA A 234 -33.10 -0.70 -14.08
CA ALA A 234 -34.42 -0.94 -13.48
C ALA A 234 -34.62 -0.31 -12.09
N LEU A 235 -33.55 0.20 -11.45
CA LEU A 235 -33.66 0.83 -10.14
C LEU A 235 -34.28 2.24 -10.19
N PRO A 236 -35.02 2.65 -9.14
CA PRO A 236 -35.46 4.04 -8.96
C PRO A 236 -34.28 5.02 -8.95
N ALA A 237 -34.52 6.27 -9.37
CA ALA A 237 -33.48 7.29 -9.51
C ALA A 237 -32.62 7.50 -8.24
N GLY A 238 -33.24 7.54 -7.05
CA GLY A 238 -32.52 7.68 -5.77
C GLY A 238 -31.65 6.47 -5.40
N GLU A 239 -32.01 5.27 -5.84
CA GLU A 239 -31.18 4.07 -5.66
C GLU A 239 -30.01 4.05 -6.67
N ARG A 240 -30.23 4.49 -7.92
CA ARG A 240 -29.16 4.66 -8.92
C ARG A 240 -28.12 5.70 -8.52
N ALA A 241 -28.46 6.63 -7.63
CA ALA A 241 -27.56 7.67 -7.13
C ALA A 241 -26.66 7.24 -5.96
N ILE A 242 -26.79 6.01 -5.44
CA ILE A 242 -25.94 5.52 -4.33
C ILE A 242 -24.46 5.52 -4.76
N PRO A 243 -23.54 6.22 -4.06
CA PRO A 243 -22.17 6.42 -4.54
C PRO A 243 -21.39 5.15 -4.84
N ASP A 244 -21.42 4.17 -3.93
CA ASP A 244 -20.72 2.89 -4.12
C ASP A 244 -21.31 2.05 -5.28
N LEU A 245 -22.60 2.23 -5.60
CA LEU A 245 -23.27 1.56 -6.71
C LEU A 245 -22.93 2.21 -8.05
N VAL A 246 -22.85 3.54 -8.11
CA VAL A 246 -22.33 4.27 -9.29
C VAL A 246 -20.89 3.87 -9.57
N LEU A 247 -20.05 3.78 -8.54
CA LEU A 247 -18.66 3.31 -8.69
C LEU A 247 -18.58 1.85 -9.17
N ALA A 248 -19.45 0.96 -8.66
CA ALA A 248 -19.55 -0.41 -9.17
C ALA A 248 -20.05 -0.46 -10.63
N ARG A 249 -20.95 0.45 -11.02
CA ARG A 249 -21.49 0.55 -12.38
C ARG A 249 -20.45 1.04 -13.39
N ALA A 250 -19.62 2.01 -13.01
CA ALA A 250 -18.46 2.43 -13.81
C ALA A 250 -17.45 1.27 -13.99
N ARG A 251 -17.11 0.58 -12.90
CA ARG A 251 -16.21 -0.60 -12.89
C ARG A 251 -16.70 -1.76 -13.76
N TRP A 252 -18.01 -1.95 -13.85
CA TRP A 252 -18.62 -2.92 -14.76
C TRP A 252 -18.49 -2.47 -16.22
N LEU A 253 -18.76 -1.20 -16.52
CA LEU A 253 -18.70 -0.68 -17.89
C LEU A 253 -17.29 -0.77 -18.47
N ARG A 254 -16.28 -0.39 -17.68
CA ARG A 254 -14.86 -0.51 -18.09
C ARG A 254 -14.42 -1.96 -18.24
N ARG A 255 -14.76 -2.86 -17.29
CA ARG A 255 -14.41 -4.30 -17.40
C ARG A 255 -15.18 -5.08 -18.47
N ALA A 256 -16.21 -4.47 -19.07
CA ALA A 256 -16.93 -5.01 -20.21
C ALA A 256 -16.43 -4.46 -21.56
N ASP A 257 -15.26 -3.80 -21.55
CA ASP A 257 -14.60 -3.14 -22.69
C ASP A 257 -15.47 -2.07 -23.39
N ARG A 258 -16.27 -1.36 -22.59
CA ARG A 258 -17.18 -0.31 -23.07
C ARG A 258 -16.66 1.06 -22.66
N GLU A 259 -15.41 1.38 -23.02
CA GLU A 259 -14.69 2.57 -22.56
C GLU A 259 -15.47 3.87 -22.85
N THR A 260 -16.04 4.00 -24.06
CA THR A 260 -16.95 5.11 -24.42
C THR A 260 -18.19 5.19 -23.54
N GLY A 261 -18.82 4.05 -23.23
CA GLY A 261 -19.97 3.95 -22.33
C GLY A 261 -19.61 4.21 -20.86
N ALA A 262 -18.39 3.85 -20.44
CA ALA A 262 -17.86 4.12 -19.11
C ALA A 262 -17.62 5.62 -18.91
N LEU A 263 -17.03 6.31 -19.90
CA LEU A 263 -16.86 7.76 -19.89
C LEU A 263 -18.22 8.48 -19.87
N ALA A 264 -19.15 8.11 -20.75
CA ALA A 264 -20.48 8.73 -20.79
C ALA A 264 -21.22 8.58 -19.46
N PHE A 265 -21.14 7.39 -18.84
CA PHE A 265 -21.70 7.13 -17.51
C PHE A 265 -20.97 7.92 -16.41
N TRP A 266 -19.63 8.04 -16.47
CA TRP A 266 -18.87 8.82 -15.48
C TRP A 266 -19.22 10.31 -15.53
N ARG A 267 -19.29 10.89 -16.73
CA ARG A 267 -19.69 12.30 -16.92
C ARG A 267 -21.10 12.56 -16.37
N ALA A 268 -22.05 11.66 -16.61
CA ALA A 268 -23.43 11.82 -16.16
C ALA A 268 -23.65 11.60 -14.65
N HIS A 269 -22.84 10.75 -13.99
CA HIS A 269 -23.13 10.29 -12.62
C HIS A 269 -21.91 10.22 -11.68
N GLY A 270 -20.71 9.97 -12.19
CA GLY A 270 -19.50 9.70 -11.39
C GLY A 270 -19.11 10.86 -10.47
N PHE A 271 -19.00 12.08 -11.00
CA PHE A 271 -18.66 13.26 -10.21
C PHE A 271 -19.72 13.63 -9.15
N ALA A 272 -21.01 13.39 -9.44
CA ALA A 272 -22.08 13.62 -8.49
C ALA A 272 -22.04 12.60 -7.34
N ALA A 273 -21.82 11.33 -7.66
CA ALA A 273 -21.60 10.26 -6.69
C ALA A 273 -20.36 10.49 -5.83
N GLU A 274 -19.25 10.95 -6.42
CA GLU A 274 -18.00 11.27 -5.73
C GLU A 274 -18.17 12.42 -4.72
N ARG A 275 -18.87 13.50 -5.10
CA ARG A 275 -19.22 14.59 -4.16
C ARG A 275 -20.13 14.11 -3.03
N ALA A 276 -21.11 13.26 -3.33
CA ALA A 276 -22.02 12.67 -2.35
C ALA A 276 -21.38 11.57 -1.48
N ALA A 277 -20.19 11.07 -1.83
CA ALA A 277 -19.46 10.12 -1.02
C ALA A 277 -18.84 10.80 0.22
N PRO A 278 -18.85 10.15 1.40
CA PRO A 278 -18.12 10.62 2.58
C PRO A 278 -16.64 10.87 2.25
N PRO A 279 -15.96 11.87 2.85
CA PRO A 279 -14.58 12.23 2.49
C PRO A 279 -13.61 11.03 2.45
N GLY A 280 -13.64 10.16 3.47
CA GLY A 280 -12.83 8.92 3.53
C GLY A 280 -13.18 7.84 2.48
N ARG A 281 -14.19 8.05 1.63
CA ARG A 281 -14.52 7.21 0.47
C ARG A 281 -14.10 7.83 -0.86
N ARG A 282 -13.86 9.14 -0.96
CA ARG A 282 -13.62 9.83 -2.25
C ARG A 282 -12.39 9.29 -2.99
N ALA A 283 -11.31 8.98 -2.27
CA ALA A 283 -10.11 8.40 -2.86
C ALA A 283 -10.34 7.09 -3.67
N VAL A 284 -11.39 6.30 -3.40
CA VAL A 284 -11.67 5.10 -4.22
C VAL A 284 -12.37 5.38 -5.55
N PHE A 285 -12.85 6.63 -5.77
CA PHE A 285 -13.34 7.12 -7.06
C PHE A 285 -12.18 7.61 -7.92
N TRP A 286 -11.17 8.28 -7.33
CA TRP A 286 -9.92 8.62 -8.03
C TRP A 286 -9.30 7.41 -8.73
N ASN A 287 -9.20 6.26 -8.04
CA ASN A 287 -8.63 5.05 -8.61
C ASN A 287 -9.38 4.54 -9.86
N GLU A 288 -10.65 4.87 -10.07
CA GLU A 288 -11.36 4.54 -11.31
C GLU A 288 -11.11 5.60 -12.40
N ARG A 289 -10.96 6.86 -11.99
CA ARG A 289 -10.71 8.00 -12.88
C ARG A 289 -9.30 8.07 -13.44
N ASP A 290 -8.26 7.71 -12.67
CA ASP A 290 -6.88 7.57 -13.16
C ASP A 290 -6.86 6.57 -14.33
N ILE A 291 -7.54 5.43 -14.17
CA ILE A 291 -7.64 4.40 -15.22
C ILE A 291 -8.43 4.91 -16.43
N LEU A 292 -9.61 5.51 -16.24
CA LEU A 292 -10.45 6.02 -17.34
C LEU A 292 -9.77 7.18 -18.10
N ALA A 293 -9.10 8.10 -17.41
CA ALA A 293 -8.35 9.18 -18.05
C ALA A 293 -7.13 8.66 -18.82
N ARG A 294 -6.40 7.67 -18.29
CA ARG A 294 -5.25 7.04 -18.96
C ARG A 294 -5.63 6.22 -20.17
N THR A 295 -6.75 5.50 -20.09
CA THR A 295 -7.44 4.86 -21.22
C THR A 295 -7.67 5.90 -22.32
N LEU A 296 -8.41 6.98 -22.03
CA LEU A 296 -8.74 8.01 -23.01
C LEU A 296 -7.51 8.71 -23.60
N LEU A 297 -6.40 8.81 -22.85
CA LEU A 297 -5.12 9.35 -23.33
C LEU A 297 -4.34 8.36 -24.23
N ARG A 298 -4.47 7.04 -24.01
CA ARG A 298 -4.00 6.00 -24.95
C ARG A 298 -4.80 6.09 -26.26
N ASP A 299 -6.12 6.26 -26.16
CA ASP A 299 -7.06 6.26 -27.29
C ASP A 299 -7.13 7.60 -28.06
N GLY A 300 -6.19 8.52 -27.83
CA GLY A 300 -6.11 9.83 -28.49
C GLY A 300 -7.14 10.88 -28.04
N ASN A 301 -8.06 10.54 -27.12
CA ASN A 301 -9.09 11.44 -26.61
C ASN A 301 -8.57 12.32 -25.45
N ALA A 302 -7.56 13.15 -25.74
CA ALA A 302 -6.87 14.00 -24.75
C ALA A 302 -7.83 14.93 -23.98
N ALA A 303 -8.79 15.57 -24.68
CA ALA A 303 -9.80 16.41 -24.03
C ALA A 303 -10.74 15.61 -23.11
N GLY A 304 -11.06 14.36 -23.50
CA GLY A 304 -11.82 13.43 -22.66
C GLY A 304 -11.06 12.96 -21.43
N ALA A 305 -9.75 12.70 -21.59
CA ALA A 305 -8.84 12.36 -20.52
C ALA A 305 -8.72 13.52 -19.51
N PHE A 306 -8.44 14.75 -19.98
CA PHE A 306 -8.32 15.93 -19.12
C PHE A 306 -9.61 16.18 -18.33
N ALA A 307 -10.77 16.19 -18.99
CA ALA A 307 -12.07 16.36 -18.34
C ALA A 307 -12.50 15.18 -17.43
N THR A 308 -11.70 14.11 -17.34
CA THR A 308 -11.89 12.99 -16.40
C THR A 308 -10.85 13.06 -15.25
N ALA A 309 -9.66 13.57 -15.52
CA ALA A 309 -8.60 13.81 -14.53
C ALA A 309 -8.87 15.07 -13.68
N ASP A 310 -9.26 16.19 -14.29
CA ASP A 310 -9.35 17.47 -13.58
C ASP A 310 -10.62 17.63 -12.75
N ASP A 311 -10.46 17.43 -11.43
CA ASP A 311 -11.48 17.70 -10.44
C ASP A 311 -10.84 17.98 -9.08
N THR A 312 -11.35 18.99 -8.39
CA THR A 312 -10.81 19.47 -7.11
C THR A 312 -11.45 18.81 -5.89
N MET A 313 -12.33 17.83 -6.07
CA MET A 313 -13.09 17.19 -4.97
C MET A 313 -12.29 16.17 -4.13
N GLN A 314 -11.03 15.88 -4.48
CA GLN A 314 -10.18 14.94 -3.73
C GLN A 314 -9.78 15.50 -2.37
N THR A 315 -10.19 14.83 -1.31
CA THR A 315 -9.87 15.20 0.09
C THR A 315 -8.66 14.47 0.66
N ALA A 316 -8.07 13.51 -0.07
CA ALA A 316 -6.87 12.80 0.34
C ALA A 316 -5.64 13.37 -0.41
N PRO A 317 -4.60 13.87 0.30
CA PRO A 317 -3.44 14.54 -0.32
C PRO A 317 -2.81 13.80 -1.51
N ALA A 318 -2.59 12.49 -1.37
CA ALA A 318 -2.01 11.67 -2.44
C ALA A 318 -2.92 11.55 -3.68
N ALA A 319 -4.25 11.49 -3.49
CA ALA A 319 -5.20 11.46 -4.60
C ALA A 319 -5.31 12.84 -5.26
N ALA A 320 -5.30 13.93 -4.48
CA ALA A 320 -5.31 15.30 -5.00
C ALA A 320 -4.04 15.61 -5.82
N ALA A 321 -2.86 15.25 -5.30
CA ALA A 321 -1.59 15.39 -6.01
C ALA A 321 -1.55 14.52 -7.29
N SER A 322 -2.05 13.28 -7.23
CA SER A 322 -2.15 12.40 -8.40
C SER A 322 -3.12 12.92 -9.47
N ALA A 323 -4.22 13.55 -9.06
CA ALA A 323 -5.21 14.14 -9.97
C ALA A 323 -4.65 15.39 -10.65
N GLY A 324 -4.16 16.36 -9.88
CA GLY A 324 -3.50 17.55 -10.43
C GLY A 324 -2.32 17.21 -11.34
N PHE A 325 -1.57 16.16 -11.01
CA PHE A 325 -0.47 15.71 -11.84
C PHE A 325 -0.93 15.14 -13.19
N LEU A 326 -1.92 14.24 -13.21
CA LEU A 326 -2.41 13.68 -14.47
C LEU A 326 -3.07 14.76 -15.34
N SER A 327 -3.85 15.68 -14.75
CA SER A 327 -4.42 16.83 -15.46
C SER A 327 -3.33 17.68 -16.11
N GLY A 328 -2.27 18.03 -15.37
CA GLY A 328 -1.15 18.82 -15.88
C GLY A 328 -0.36 18.09 -16.97
N PHE A 329 -0.14 16.79 -16.80
CA PHE A 329 0.54 15.95 -17.79
C PHE A 329 -0.24 15.88 -19.11
N ILE A 330 -1.56 15.67 -19.06
CA ILE A 330 -2.42 15.67 -20.26
C ILE A 330 -2.44 17.06 -20.91
N ALA A 331 -2.62 18.12 -20.11
CA ALA A 331 -2.64 19.48 -20.61
C ALA A 331 -1.34 19.85 -21.34
N LEU A 332 -0.19 19.46 -20.80
CA LEU A 332 1.11 19.75 -21.44
C LEU A 332 1.39 18.87 -22.65
N THR A 333 1.24 17.54 -22.52
CA THR A 333 1.78 16.57 -23.50
C THR A 333 0.80 16.11 -24.57
N ALA A 334 -0.48 16.46 -24.46
CA ALA A 334 -1.52 16.02 -25.40
C ALA A 334 -2.59 17.08 -25.73
N LEU A 335 -2.62 18.21 -25.02
CA LEU A 335 -3.37 19.41 -25.41
C LEU A 335 -2.45 20.58 -25.82
N HIS A 336 -1.15 20.52 -25.49
CA HIS A 336 -0.16 21.58 -25.67
C HIS A 336 -0.60 22.94 -25.04
N GLU A 337 -1.23 22.86 -23.86
CA GLU A 337 -1.79 23.96 -23.08
C GLU A 337 -0.94 24.25 -21.83
N PRO A 338 0.25 24.89 -21.96
CA PRO A 338 1.21 25.01 -20.86
C PRO A 338 0.70 25.85 -19.68
N ALA A 339 -0.16 26.84 -19.91
CA ALA A 339 -0.75 27.65 -18.84
C ALA A 339 -1.72 26.84 -17.96
N VAL A 340 -2.55 25.99 -18.60
CA VAL A 340 -3.44 25.05 -17.90
C VAL A 340 -2.60 23.99 -17.17
N ALA A 341 -1.55 23.49 -17.81
CA ALA A 341 -0.64 22.52 -17.21
C ALA A 341 0.05 23.08 -15.95
N ALA A 342 0.61 24.29 -16.01
CA ALA A 342 1.22 24.96 -14.86
C ALA A 342 0.22 25.16 -13.71
N THR A 343 -1.02 25.55 -14.03
CA THR A 343 -2.10 25.69 -13.03
C THR A 343 -2.45 24.35 -12.37
N CYS A 344 -2.30 23.23 -13.07
CA CYS A 344 -2.51 21.89 -12.52
C CYS A 344 -1.31 21.41 -11.68
N PHE A 345 -0.06 21.63 -12.15
CA PHE A 345 1.15 21.24 -11.43
C PHE A 345 1.35 22.06 -10.14
N HIS A 346 0.97 23.34 -10.12
CA HIS A 346 1.01 24.17 -8.90
C HIS A 346 0.07 23.65 -7.78
N ARG A 347 -0.94 22.83 -8.10
CA ARG A 347 -1.80 22.21 -7.06
C ARG A 347 -1.08 21.11 -6.27
N LEU A 348 0.06 20.60 -6.73
CA LEU A 348 0.81 19.56 -6.02
C LEU A 348 1.49 20.12 -4.76
N THR A 349 2.17 21.27 -4.89
CA THR A 349 2.92 21.92 -3.81
C THR A 349 1.99 22.46 -2.70
N THR A 350 0.73 22.79 -3.05
CA THR A 350 -0.28 23.23 -2.07
C THR A 350 -0.95 22.09 -1.31
N VAL A 351 -0.93 20.84 -1.81
CA VAL A 351 -1.55 19.68 -1.14
C VAL A 351 -0.55 18.71 -0.50
N SER A 352 0.74 18.74 -0.85
CA SER A 352 1.73 17.79 -0.30
C SER A 352 3.17 18.33 -0.32
N ARG A 353 3.79 18.35 0.87
CA ARG A 353 5.22 18.68 1.08
C ARG A 353 6.17 17.50 0.87
N ALA A 354 5.68 16.37 0.35
CA ALA A 354 6.52 15.20 0.14
C ALA A 354 7.58 15.50 -0.91
N ALA A 355 8.85 15.19 -0.64
CA ALA A 355 9.99 15.49 -1.52
C ALA A 355 9.77 15.00 -2.97
N ILE A 356 9.16 13.83 -3.12
CA ILE A 356 8.84 13.23 -4.43
C ILE A 356 7.73 13.97 -5.18
N THR A 357 6.85 14.68 -4.47
CA THR A 357 5.75 15.48 -5.01
C THR A 357 6.25 16.88 -5.36
N GLU A 358 6.99 17.53 -4.45
CA GLU A 358 7.61 18.85 -4.66
C GLU A 358 8.54 18.83 -5.89
N ALA A 359 9.46 17.86 -5.95
CA ALA A 359 10.38 17.72 -7.07
C ALA A 359 9.66 17.45 -8.40
N ARG A 360 8.58 16.65 -8.38
CA ARG A 360 7.75 16.40 -9.57
C ARG A 360 7.01 17.66 -10.00
N ALA A 361 6.39 18.38 -9.06
CA ALA A 361 5.65 19.60 -9.31
C ALA A 361 6.54 20.64 -9.99
N HIS A 362 7.69 20.94 -9.39
CA HIS A 362 8.63 21.92 -9.92
C HIS A 362 9.28 21.47 -11.23
N TYR A 363 9.67 20.20 -11.41
CA TYR A 363 10.20 19.75 -12.71
C TYR A 363 9.16 19.96 -13.83
N TRP A 364 7.89 19.63 -13.59
CA TRP A 364 6.85 19.76 -14.60
C TRP A 364 6.32 21.20 -14.77
N LEU A 365 6.42 22.06 -13.74
CA LEU A 365 6.28 23.51 -13.87
C LEU A 365 7.35 24.09 -14.80
N GLY A 366 8.62 23.71 -14.62
CA GLY A 366 9.72 24.09 -15.52
C GLY A 366 9.48 23.61 -16.96
N ARG A 367 9.00 22.38 -17.15
CA ARG A 367 8.59 21.88 -18.48
C ARG A 367 7.45 22.70 -19.10
N ALA A 368 6.45 23.11 -18.32
CA ALA A 368 5.37 23.97 -18.78
C ALA A 368 5.85 25.39 -19.12
N ALA A 369 6.74 25.97 -18.31
CA ALA A 369 7.37 27.26 -18.58
C ALA A 369 8.17 27.24 -19.89
N ALA A 370 8.99 26.21 -20.12
CA ALA A 370 9.74 26.03 -21.35
C ALA A 370 8.82 25.89 -22.58
N ALA A 371 7.73 25.13 -22.48
CA ALA A 371 6.74 25.00 -23.55
C ALA A 371 5.99 26.32 -23.85
N ALA A 372 5.84 27.20 -22.85
CA ALA A 372 5.33 28.57 -23.02
C ALA A 372 6.39 29.58 -23.50
N GLY A 373 7.64 29.16 -23.74
CA GLY A 373 8.75 30.05 -24.11
C GLY A 373 9.33 30.89 -22.96
N ALA A 374 8.94 30.60 -21.72
CA ALA A 374 9.48 31.24 -20.51
C ALA A 374 10.73 30.51 -19.98
N ASN A 375 11.51 31.17 -19.12
CA ASN A 375 12.70 30.56 -18.52
C ASN A 375 12.29 29.51 -17.45
N PRO A 376 12.69 28.23 -17.59
CA PRO A 376 12.34 27.16 -16.66
C PRO A 376 13.31 26.99 -15.47
N ASP A 377 14.46 27.68 -15.45
CA ASP A 377 15.58 27.44 -14.54
C ASP A 377 15.20 27.60 -13.06
N ALA A 378 14.24 28.48 -12.75
CA ALA A 378 13.79 28.72 -11.37
C ALA A 378 13.10 27.48 -10.79
N ASP A 379 12.19 26.90 -11.56
CA ASP A 379 11.49 25.66 -11.24
C ASP A 379 12.43 24.45 -11.30
N TYR A 380 13.31 24.36 -12.30
CA TYR A 380 14.32 23.29 -12.29
C TYR A 380 15.26 23.37 -11.08
N ARG A 381 15.64 24.57 -10.60
CA ARG A 381 16.43 24.71 -9.36
C ARG A 381 15.63 24.32 -8.12
N ALA A 382 14.34 24.62 -8.06
CA ALA A 382 13.45 24.19 -6.97
C ALA A 382 13.27 22.65 -6.94
N ALA A 383 13.23 21.99 -8.11
CA ALA A 383 13.22 20.53 -8.20
C ALA A 383 14.59 19.91 -7.88
N ALA A 384 15.69 20.47 -8.40
CA ALA A 384 17.05 19.97 -8.20
C ALA A 384 17.51 20.03 -6.73
N ALA A 385 16.88 20.89 -5.90
CA ALA A 385 17.02 20.90 -4.44
C ALA A 385 16.61 19.57 -3.76
N TRP A 386 15.95 18.66 -4.48
CA TRP A 386 15.58 17.31 -4.03
C TRP A 386 16.36 16.21 -4.80
N PRO A 387 17.70 16.17 -4.76
CA PRO A 387 18.53 15.31 -5.63
C PRO A 387 18.42 13.81 -5.29
N THR A 388 17.77 13.45 -4.18
CA THR A 388 17.42 12.06 -3.86
C THR A 388 16.23 11.52 -4.65
N THR A 389 15.58 12.36 -5.46
CA THR A 389 14.34 12.03 -6.20
C THR A 389 14.55 12.02 -7.71
N PHE A 390 13.81 11.14 -8.41
CA PHE A 390 13.82 11.01 -9.87
C PHE A 390 13.69 12.35 -10.60
N TYR A 391 12.71 13.17 -10.18
CA TYR A 391 12.45 14.46 -10.82
C TYR A 391 13.45 15.56 -10.45
N GLY A 392 14.02 15.55 -9.24
CA GLY A 392 15.13 16.44 -8.90
C GLY A 392 16.41 16.10 -9.66
N GLN A 393 16.67 14.80 -9.89
CA GLN A 393 17.80 14.34 -10.71
C GLN A 393 17.61 14.69 -12.20
N LEU A 394 16.39 14.61 -12.74
CA LEU A 394 16.08 15.11 -14.09
C LEU A 394 16.22 16.63 -14.21
N ALA A 395 15.79 17.38 -13.19
CA ALA A 395 15.91 18.84 -13.16
C ALA A 395 17.38 19.30 -13.10
N ALA A 396 18.21 18.64 -12.29
CA ALA A 396 19.64 18.86 -12.25
C ALA A 396 20.29 18.64 -13.63
N ARG A 397 19.90 17.58 -14.36
CA ARG A 397 20.36 17.37 -15.74
C ARG A 397 19.93 18.47 -16.71
N ALA A 398 18.70 18.96 -16.60
CA ALA A 398 18.19 20.05 -17.44
C ALA A 398 19.00 21.35 -17.23
N LEU A 399 19.44 21.63 -16.00
CA LEU A 399 20.35 22.73 -15.65
C LEU A 399 21.81 22.52 -16.08
N GLY A 400 22.17 21.32 -16.59
CA GLY A 400 23.55 20.94 -16.88
C GLY A 400 24.39 20.53 -15.67
N GLU A 401 23.75 20.36 -14.51
CA GLU A 401 24.40 19.93 -13.27
C GLU A 401 24.59 18.40 -13.23
N ASN A 402 25.44 17.94 -12.30
CA ASN A 402 25.68 16.51 -12.06
C ASN A 402 24.85 16.03 -10.84
N PRO A 403 23.82 15.20 -11.02
CA PRO A 403 23.01 14.70 -9.90
C PRO A 403 23.83 14.02 -8.81
N ALA A 404 24.89 13.28 -9.16
CA ALA A 404 25.75 12.62 -8.17
C ALA A 404 26.46 13.62 -7.25
N ALA A 405 26.87 14.79 -7.77
CA ALA A 405 27.49 15.84 -6.97
C ALA A 405 26.49 16.51 -6.01
N LEU A 406 25.22 16.66 -6.41
CA LEU A 406 24.15 17.15 -5.53
C LEU A 406 23.81 16.11 -4.45
N ILE A 407 23.80 14.82 -4.79
CA ILE A 407 23.58 13.71 -3.86
C ILE A 407 24.70 13.66 -2.80
N ASP A 408 25.96 13.80 -3.22
CA ASP A 408 27.12 13.83 -2.31
C ASP A 408 27.16 15.10 -1.43
N ALA A 409 26.61 16.22 -1.91
CA ALA A 409 26.48 17.45 -1.15
C ALA A 409 25.31 17.44 -0.15
N ALA A 410 24.23 16.70 -0.46
CA ALA A 410 23.06 16.57 0.39
C ALA A 410 23.40 15.83 1.70
N GLN A 411 22.81 16.27 2.81
CA GLN A 411 23.10 15.75 4.15
C GLN A 411 21.80 15.35 4.87
N ASP A 412 21.85 14.25 5.63
CA ASP A 412 20.84 13.99 6.66
C ASP A 412 20.70 15.23 7.59
N PRO A 413 19.51 15.53 8.14
CA PRO A 413 19.33 16.52 9.20
C PRO A 413 20.38 16.39 10.31
N ARG A 414 20.96 17.53 10.71
CA ARG A 414 22.04 17.58 11.70
C ARG A 414 21.47 17.53 13.13
N PHE A 415 22.13 16.78 14.00
CA PHE A 415 21.85 16.74 15.44
C PHE A 415 23.03 17.29 16.26
N THR A 416 22.73 17.83 17.43
CA THR A 416 23.70 18.21 18.46
C THR A 416 24.02 17.03 19.39
N ARG A 417 25.09 17.16 20.20
CA ARG A 417 25.37 16.19 21.29
C ARG A 417 24.26 16.17 22.35
N ALA A 418 23.56 17.29 22.55
CA ALA A 418 22.43 17.36 23.48
C ALA A 418 21.24 16.53 22.98
N GLN A 419 20.81 16.72 21.72
CA GLN A 419 19.76 15.89 21.10
C GLN A 419 20.14 14.40 21.08
N ALA A 420 21.41 14.07 20.80
CA ALA A 420 21.88 12.68 20.86
C ALA A 420 21.79 12.05 22.27
N TRP A 421 21.87 12.86 23.33
CA TRP A 421 21.68 12.42 24.72
C TRP A 421 20.20 12.31 25.08
N THR A 422 19.37 13.31 24.72
CA THR A 422 17.90 13.26 24.88
C THR A 422 17.32 12.01 24.21
N PHE A 423 17.75 11.74 22.97
CA PHE A 423 17.36 10.56 22.20
C PHE A 423 17.61 9.25 22.96
N THR A 424 18.77 9.09 23.60
CA THR A 424 19.07 7.89 24.42
C THR A 424 18.24 7.77 25.69
N GLY A 425 17.58 8.85 26.12
CA GLY A 425 16.66 8.87 27.26
C GLY A 425 15.27 8.28 26.96
N HIS A 426 14.80 8.32 25.71
CA HIS A 426 13.45 7.89 25.34
C HIS A 426 13.20 6.41 25.58
N GLU A 427 12.07 6.06 26.21
CA GLU A 427 11.73 4.66 26.49
C GLU A 427 11.74 3.77 25.24
N LEU A 428 11.33 4.30 24.08
CA LEU A 428 11.33 3.56 22.81
C LEU A 428 12.75 3.19 22.36
N VAL A 429 13.72 4.08 22.58
CA VAL A 429 15.13 3.85 22.26
C VAL A 429 15.74 2.83 23.24
N ARG A 430 15.44 2.96 24.54
CA ARG A 430 15.87 1.99 25.55
C ARG A 430 15.24 0.61 25.33
N ALA A 431 13.96 0.55 24.93
CA ALA A 431 13.27 -0.67 24.55
C ALA A 431 13.90 -1.36 23.34
N ALA A 432 14.23 -0.59 22.28
CA ALA A 432 14.93 -1.11 21.11
C ALA A 432 16.33 -1.68 21.46
N LEU A 433 17.07 -1.00 22.35
CA LEU A 433 18.38 -1.45 22.83
C LEU A 433 18.31 -2.70 23.72
N LEU A 434 17.30 -2.80 24.60
CA LEU A 434 17.03 -4.00 25.41
C LEU A 434 16.65 -5.19 24.52
N LEU A 435 15.77 -5.01 23.54
CA LEU A 435 15.42 -6.06 22.59
C LEU A 435 16.63 -6.52 21.77
N ALA A 436 17.50 -5.60 21.35
CA ALA A 436 18.76 -5.95 20.69
C ALA A 436 19.73 -6.73 21.59
N SER A 437 19.89 -6.35 22.87
CA SER A 437 20.75 -7.09 23.81
C SER A 437 20.19 -8.48 24.15
N TRP A 438 18.88 -8.70 23.99
CA TRP A 438 18.21 -9.99 24.06
C TRP A 438 18.20 -10.77 22.72
N ASN A 439 18.95 -10.33 21.71
CA ASN A 439 19.01 -10.94 20.37
C ASN A 439 17.67 -10.93 19.61
N GLU A 440 16.80 -9.96 19.92
CA GLU A 440 15.49 -9.74 19.29
C GLU A 440 15.47 -8.48 18.40
N SER A 441 16.53 -8.18 17.63
CA SER A 441 16.60 -6.98 16.78
C SER A 441 15.37 -6.81 15.87
N GLY A 442 14.80 -7.91 15.35
CA GLY A 442 13.56 -7.88 14.56
C GLY A 442 12.34 -7.33 15.32
N ARG A 443 12.31 -7.41 16.65
CA ARG A 443 11.31 -6.74 17.52
C ARG A 443 11.63 -5.27 17.75
N ALA A 444 12.91 -4.91 17.85
CA ALA A 444 13.35 -3.52 18.05
C ALA A 444 12.87 -2.57 16.94
N ARG A 445 12.71 -3.09 15.71
CA ARG A 445 12.11 -2.39 14.55
C ARG A 445 10.82 -1.64 14.88
N ALA A 446 9.89 -2.25 15.62
CA ALA A 446 8.60 -1.60 15.95
C ALA A 446 8.79 -0.34 16.80
N PHE A 447 9.72 -0.39 17.77
CA PHE A 447 10.06 0.73 18.64
C PHE A 447 10.84 1.83 17.91
N LEU A 448 11.74 1.47 16.99
CA LEU A 448 12.48 2.45 16.17
C LEU A 448 11.60 3.14 15.13
N PHE A 449 10.66 2.43 14.52
CA PHE A 449 9.60 3.05 13.72
C PHE A 449 8.79 4.02 14.55
N ARG A 450 8.27 3.56 15.69
CA ARG A 450 7.43 4.38 16.55
C ARG A 450 8.15 5.63 17.04
N MET A 451 9.43 5.51 17.41
CA MET A 451 10.29 6.65 17.75
C MET A 451 10.34 7.67 16.61
N ALA A 452 10.53 7.23 15.36
CA ALA A 452 10.50 8.12 14.20
C ALA A 452 9.11 8.69 13.85
N GLU A 453 8.01 8.16 14.41
CA GLU A 453 6.67 8.74 14.29
C GLU A 453 6.38 9.84 15.31
N VAL A 454 6.90 9.70 16.53
CA VAL A 454 6.60 10.58 17.68
C VAL A 454 7.72 11.56 18.00
N ALA A 455 8.89 11.43 17.36
CA ALA A 455 10.02 12.32 17.52
C ALA A 455 9.60 13.79 17.32
N PRO A 456 9.96 14.70 18.25
CA PRO A 456 9.57 16.11 18.20
C PRO A 456 10.37 16.91 17.16
N ASP A 457 11.52 16.39 16.70
CA ASP A 457 12.34 17.01 15.66
C ASP A 457 12.94 16.00 14.66
N PRO A 458 13.36 16.46 13.46
CA PRO A 458 13.99 15.59 12.45
C PRO A 458 15.37 15.04 12.85
N ALA A 459 15.99 15.57 13.90
CA ALA A 459 17.30 15.16 14.36
C ALA A 459 17.21 13.84 15.13
N GLU A 460 16.17 13.66 15.95
CA GLU A 460 15.84 12.39 16.60
C GLU A 460 15.35 11.32 15.61
N GLN A 461 14.61 11.69 14.56
CA GLN A 461 14.26 10.76 13.47
C GLN A 461 15.52 10.24 12.73
N VAL A 462 16.51 11.11 12.49
CA VAL A 462 17.83 10.70 11.95
C VAL A 462 18.58 9.78 12.91
N LEU A 463 18.53 10.05 14.22
CA LEU A 463 19.14 9.19 15.24
C LEU A 463 18.46 7.81 15.29
N ALA A 464 17.14 7.72 15.15
CA ALA A 464 16.42 6.45 15.02
C ALA A 464 16.85 5.66 13.79
N ALA A 465 16.96 6.31 12.61
CA ALA A 465 17.46 5.67 11.40
C ALA A 465 18.92 5.19 11.52
N ARG A 466 19.77 5.94 12.24
CA ARG A 466 21.18 5.56 12.47
C ARG A 466 21.33 4.45 13.50
N LEU A 467 20.46 4.39 14.52
CA LEU A 467 20.38 3.27 15.45
C LEU A 467 19.90 2.00 14.73
N ALA A 468 18.91 2.09 13.85
CA ALA A 468 18.49 0.96 13.01
C ALA A 468 19.66 0.35 12.21
N LEU A 469 20.49 1.18 11.56
CA LEU A 469 21.70 0.72 10.87
C LEU A 469 22.74 0.08 11.83
N ALA A 470 22.82 0.55 13.07
CA ALA A 470 23.74 -0.02 14.07
C ALA A 470 23.27 -1.37 14.65
N LEU A 471 22.01 -1.77 14.41
CA LEU A 471 21.41 -3.03 14.89
C LEU A 471 21.20 -4.09 13.78
N ASP A 472 21.81 -3.89 12.60
CA ASP A 472 21.58 -4.65 11.35
C ASP A 472 20.10 -4.67 10.91
N LEU A 473 19.42 -3.52 11.04
CA LEU A 473 18.04 -3.27 10.57
C LEU A 473 18.03 -2.25 9.40
N PRO A 474 18.65 -2.56 8.24
CA PRO A 474 18.74 -1.63 7.12
C PRO A 474 17.38 -1.26 6.54
N GLU A 475 16.40 -2.17 6.57
CA GLU A 475 15.04 -1.91 6.14
C GLU A 475 14.35 -0.88 7.04
N THR A 476 14.57 -0.96 8.35
CA THR A 476 14.03 0.01 9.31
C THR A 476 14.56 1.41 9.01
N ALA A 477 15.85 1.56 8.69
CA ALA A 477 16.43 2.82 8.28
C ALA A 477 15.87 3.35 6.94
N VAL A 478 15.66 2.48 5.94
CA VAL A 478 15.05 2.85 4.65
C VAL A 478 13.60 3.30 4.83
N PHE A 479 12.81 2.63 5.68
CA PHE A 479 11.42 3.00 5.96
C PHE A 479 11.32 4.34 6.72
N ILE A 480 12.20 4.61 7.71
CA ILE A 480 12.27 5.91 8.38
C ILE A 480 12.62 7.02 7.38
N ALA A 481 13.62 6.80 6.52
CA ALA A 481 13.98 7.76 5.47
C ALA A 481 12.84 8.00 4.46
N ARG A 482 12.05 6.97 4.11
CA ARG A 482 10.84 7.14 3.29
C ARG A 482 9.77 7.96 4.01
N ARG A 483 9.55 7.74 5.32
CA ARG A 483 8.60 8.52 6.12
C ARG A 483 8.98 10.00 6.13
N MET A 484 10.22 10.31 6.48
CA MET A 484 10.76 11.68 6.47
C MET A 484 10.66 12.34 5.08
N GLY A 485 10.78 11.54 4.01
CA GLY A 485 10.54 11.99 2.64
C GLY A 485 9.11 12.47 2.36
N PHE A 486 8.09 12.01 3.09
CA PHE A 486 6.72 12.55 3.03
C PHE A 486 6.55 13.82 3.87
N GLU A 487 7.37 14.00 4.91
CA GLU A 487 7.34 15.14 5.84
C GLU A 487 8.15 16.35 5.34
N GLY A 488 8.94 16.17 4.27
CA GLY A 488 9.75 17.22 3.63
C GLY A 488 11.24 17.17 3.96
N HIS A 489 11.76 15.99 4.33
CA HIS A 489 13.16 15.81 4.74
C HIS A 489 13.84 14.66 3.99
N MET A 490 15.12 14.84 3.64
CA MET A 490 15.93 13.83 2.93
C MET A 490 16.98 13.21 3.85
N LEU A 491 17.06 11.88 3.86
CA LEU A 491 18.11 11.10 4.54
C LEU A 491 19.01 10.40 3.51
N PRO A 492 19.87 11.13 2.78
CA PRO A 492 20.75 10.53 1.75
C PRO A 492 21.79 9.58 2.35
N GLN A 493 22.28 9.81 3.57
CA GLN A 493 23.27 8.92 4.19
C GLN A 493 22.63 7.73 4.90
N ALA A 494 21.51 7.91 5.60
CA ALA A 494 20.84 6.80 6.29
C ALA A 494 19.87 5.99 5.41
N GLY A 495 19.19 6.63 4.46
CA GLY A 495 18.11 6.03 3.66
C GLY A 495 18.53 5.18 2.47
N TRP A 496 19.84 5.14 2.14
CA TRP A 496 20.41 4.28 1.09
C TRP A 496 21.60 3.49 1.65
N PRO A 497 21.36 2.52 2.56
CA PRO A 497 22.41 1.68 3.10
C PRO A 497 22.93 0.68 2.05
N MET A 498 24.10 0.11 2.31
CA MET A 498 24.72 -0.96 1.51
C MET A 498 25.06 -2.16 2.42
N PRO A 499 24.05 -2.86 2.99
CA PRO A 499 24.26 -3.99 3.90
C PRO A 499 24.64 -5.28 3.17
N VAL A 500 24.63 -5.26 1.84
CA VAL A 500 25.00 -6.36 0.95
C VAL A 500 25.89 -5.84 -0.17
N HIS A 501 26.70 -6.72 -0.74
CA HIS A 501 27.56 -6.44 -1.88
C HIS A 501 27.20 -7.41 -3.01
N PRO A 502 26.36 -6.99 -3.98
CA PRO A 502 26.07 -7.80 -5.14
C PRO A 502 27.34 -8.15 -5.93
N PRO A 503 27.47 -9.38 -6.45
CA PRO A 503 28.63 -9.78 -7.24
C PRO A 503 28.68 -8.99 -8.56
N ALA A 504 29.89 -8.75 -9.06
CA ALA A 504 30.07 -8.29 -10.43
C ALA A 504 29.86 -9.49 -11.38
N GLY A 505 28.66 -9.59 -11.98
CA GLY A 505 28.25 -10.73 -12.81
C GLY A 505 27.00 -10.44 -13.64
N ALA A 506 26.65 -11.38 -14.53
CA ALA A 506 25.49 -11.32 -15.44
C ALA A 506 25.34 -10.04 -16.30
N GLY A 507 26.40 -9.23 -16.43
CA GLY A 507 26.37 -7.94 -17.13
C GLY A 507 25.60 -6.83 -16.41
N VAL A 508 25.15 -7.05 -15.17
CA VAL A 508 24.32 -6.09 -14.41
C VAL A 508 25.19 -5.23 -13.50
N ASP A 509 24.91 -3.92 -13.46
CA ASP A 509 25.60 -3.01 -12.53
C ASP A 509 25.18 -3.29 -11.06
N PRO A 510 26.13 -3.50 -10.13
CA PRO A 510 25.80 -3.68 -8.71
C PRO A 510 24.99 -2.52 -8.11
N ALA A 511 25.10 -1.29 -8.63
CA ALA A 511 24.25 -0.17 -8.22
C ALA A 511 22.78 -0.34 -8.64
N LEU A 512 22.51 -1.00 -9.78
CA LEU A 512 21.16 -1.36 -10.21
C LEU A 512 20.60 -2.53 -9.39
N VAL A 513 21.43 -3.52 -9.04
CA VAL A 513 21.00 -4.60 -8.14
C VAL A 513 20.63 -4.05 -6.76
N LEU A 514 21.46 -3.16 -6.18
CA LEU A 514 21.15 -2.45 -4.93
C LEU A 514 19.88 -1.60 -5.05
N ALA A 515 19.66 -0.95 -6.20
CA ALA A 515 18.48 -0.13 -6.46
C ALA A 515 17.17 -0.93 -6.51
N VAL A 516 17.21 -2.14 -7.08
CA VAL A 516 16.11 -3.11 -7.06
C VAL A 516 15.89 -3.65 -5.65
N ILE A 517 16.92 -4.13 -4.95
CA ILE A 517 16.80 -4.65 -3.57
C ILE A 517 16.17 -3.60 -2.62
N ARG A 518 16.61 -2.33 -2.71
CA ARG A 518 16.03 -1.24 -1.91
C ARG A 518 14.54 -1.03 -2.20
N GLN A 519 14.11 -1.23 -3.44
CA GLN A 519 12.71 -1.03 -3.83
C GLN A 519 11.83 -2.24 -3.52
N GLU A 520 12.34 -3.46 -3.69
CA GLU A 520 11.62 -4.72 -3.49
C GLU A 520 11.48 -5.09 -1.99
N SER A 521 12.60 -5.24 -1.29
CA SER A 521 12.64 -5.67 0.12
C SER A 521 12.99 -4.56 1.09
N SER A 522 13.54 -3.43 0.61
CA SER A 522 14.21 -2.44 1.46
C SER A 522 15.43 -2.99 2.20
N PHE A 523 16.03 -4.08 1.72
CA PHE A 523 17.06 -4.92 2.38
C PHE A 523 16.56 -5.86 3.49
N ASP A 524 15.25 -6.04 3.64
CA ASP A 524 14.67 -7.05 4.52
C ASP A 524 14.93 -8.46 3.95
N ARG A 525 15.86 -9.20 4.56
CA ARG A 525 16.27 -10.55 4.11
C ARG A 525 15.12 -11.56 4.19
N GLY A 526 14.20 -11.37 5.13
CA GLY A 526 13.07 -12.25 5.40
C GLY A 526 11.77 -11.88 4.66
N ALA A 527 11.79 -10.86 3.80
CA ALA A 527 10.58 -10.33 3.16
C ALA A 527 9.77 -11.38 2.39
N VAL A 528 8.47 -11.43 2.65
CA VAL A 528 7.48 -12.23 1.92
C VAL A 528 6.32 -11.33 1.48
N SER A 529 6.06 -11.20 0.18
CA SER A 529 4.92 -10.41 -0.30
C SER A 529 3.60 -11.18 -0.21
N PRO A 530 2.44 -10.50 -0.22
CA PRO A 530 1.13 -11.14 -0.34
C PRO A 530 0.94 -12.00 -1.61
N ALA A 531 1.76 -11.75 -2.65
CA ALA A 531 1.79 -12.56 -3.88
C ALA A 531 2.73 -13.79 -3.77
N GLY A 532 3.38 -14.00 -2.63
CA GLY A 532 4.32 -15.10 -2.41
C GLY A 532 5.72 -14.87 -3.00
N ALA A 533 6.11 -13.61 -3.22
CA ALA A 533 7.47 -13.24 -3.63
C ALA A 533 8.42 -13.22 -2.41
N LEU A 534 9.69 -13.58 -2.60
CA LEU A 534 10.59 -13.97 -1.49
C LEU A 534 11.95 -13.25 -1.50
N GLY A 535 12.38 -12.83 -0.32
CA GLY A 535 13.72 -12.34 0.00
C GLY A 535 14.11 -11.00 -0.61
N LEU A 536 15.41 -10.72 -0.64
CA LEU A 536 15.97 -9.40 -0.95
C LEU A 536 15.52 -8.81 -2.30
N MET A 537 15.40 -9.64 -3.34
CA MET A 537 14.99 -9.25 -4.69
C MET A 537 13.55 -9.70 -5.04
N GLN A 538 12.74 -10.07 -4.03
CA GLN A 538 11.34 -10.47 -4.14
C GLN A 538 11.06 -11.40 -5.34
N LEU A 539 11.72 -12.55 -5.35
CA LEU A 539 11.54 -13.53 -6.41
C LEU A 539 10.28 -14.37 -6.17
N LEU A 540 9.42 -14.48 -7.19
CA LEU A 540 8.38 -15.51 -7.22
C LEU A 540 9.04 -16.90 -7.37
N PRO A 541 8.58 -17.95 -6.66
CA PRO A 541 9.18 -19.28 -6.71
C PRO A 541 9.35 -19.85 -8.12
N GLY A 542 8.33 -19.72 -8.99
CA GLY A 542 8.41 -20.19 -10.37
C GLY A 542 9.50 -19.50 -11.21
N THR A 543 9.68 -18.18 -11.03
CA THR A 543 10.77 -17.41 -11.66
C THR A 543 12.13 -17.85 -11.13
N ALA A 544 12.26 -18.01 -9.81
CA ALA A 544 13.49 -18.48 -9.18
C ALA A 544 13.87 -19.91 -9.63
N GLU A 545 12.89 -20.82 -9.77
CA GLU A 545 13.08 -22.18 -10.26
C GLU A 545 13.40 -22.21 -11.77
N GLN A 546 12.83 -21.31 -12.58
CA GLN A 546 13.21 -21.15 -14.00
C GLN A 546 14.66 -20.71 -14.12
N VAL A 547 15.07 -19.65 -13.40
CA VAL A 547 16.43 -19.11 -13.47
C VAL A 547 17.45 -20.07 -12.86
N ALA A 548 17.14 -20.74 -11.75
CA ALA A 548 18.02 -21.74 -11.16
C ALA A 548 18.31 -22.90 -12.13
N ARG A 549 17.30 -23.35 -12.90
CA ARG A 549 17.48 -24.39 -13.93
C ARG A 549 18.29 -23.90 -15.13
N ALA A 550 18.12 -22.64 -15.55
CA ALA A 550 18.97 -22.04 -16.58
C ALA A 550 20.45 -21.98 -16.15
N LEU A 551 20.71 -21.78 -14.85
CA LEU A 551 22.04 -21.86 -14.23
C LEU A 551 22.47 -23.30 -13.85
N GLY A 552 21.79 -24.33 -14.36
CA GLY A 552 22.18 -25.74 -14.14
C GLY A 552 21.91 -26.31 -12.75
N GLY A 553 21.01 -25.71 -11.96
CA GLY A 553 20.71 -26.14 -10.59
C GLY A 553 19.23 -26.00 -10.19
N SER A 554 19.00 -25.97 -8.87
CA SER A 554 17.68 -25.84 -8.25
C SER A 554 17.69 -24.84 -7.09
N VAL A 555 16.51 -24.48 -6.58
CA VAL A 555 16.35 -23.63 -5.39
C VAL A 555 15.08 -24.03 -4.64
N THR A 556 15.09 -23.92 -3.31
CA THR A 556 13.90 -24.15 -2.47
C THR A 556 13.35 -22.81 -1.98
N ARG A 557 12.05 -22.76 -1.65
CA ARG A 557 11.43 -21.54 -1.10
C ARG A 557 12.13 -21.04 0.17
N VAL A 558 12.59 -21.95 1.03
CA VAL A 558 13.33 -21.61 2.25
C VAL A 558 14.68 -20.96 1.92
N ALA A 559 15.40 -21.46 0.90
CA ALA A 559 16.67 -20.87 0.49
C ALA A 559 16.51 -19.41 -0.02
N LEU A 560 15.35 -19.04 -0.56
CA LEU A 560 15.10 -17.67 -1.05
C LEU A 560 14.99 -16.62 0.07
N THR A 561 14.72 -17.00 1.32
CA THR A 561 14.72 -16.10 2.49
C THR A 561 15.85 -16.37 3.48
N ALA A 562 16.39 -17.59 3.52
CA ALA A 562 17.52 -17.96 4.38
C ALA A 562 18.90 -17.62 3.76
N ASP A 563 19.06 -17.70 2.43
CA ASP A 563 20.30 -17.40 1.73
C ASP A 563 20.16 -16.11 0.90
N ALA A 564 20.60 -15.02 1.51
CA ALA A 564 20.66 -13.70 0.88
C ALA A 564 21.51 -13.67 -0.40
N GLN A 565 22.59 -14.44 -0.47
CA GLN A 565 23.49 -14.44 -1.64
C GLN A 565 22.88 -15.21 -2.80
N ARG A 566 22.22 -16.36 -2.54
CA ARG A 566 21.48 -17.10 -3.57
C ARG A 566 20.26 -16.33 -4.07
N ASN A 567 19.56 -15.59 -3.20
CA ASN A 567 18.48 -14.70 -3.62
C ASN A 567 19.00 -13.59 -4.56
N ILE A 568 20.09 -12.90 -4.17
CA ILE A 568 20.73 -11.86 -5.00
C ILE A 568 21.21 -12.43 -6.34
N ALA A 569 21.87 -13.60 -6.35
CA ALA A 569 22.40 -14.21 -7.58
C ALA A 569 21.28 -14.51 -8.59
N LEU A 570 20.19 -15.14 -8.15
CA LEU A 570 19.05 -15.47 -9.00
C LEU A 570 18.30 -14.22 -9.51
N GLY A 571 18.17 -13.19 -8.67
CA GLY A 571 17.52 -11.93 -9.07
C GLY A 571 18.38 -11.06 -9.99
N THR A 572 19.70 -11.11 -9.81
CA THR A 572 20.66 -10.44 -10.71
C THR A 572 20.66 -11.10 -12.09
N GLU A 573 20.66 -12.44 -12.15
CA GLU A 573 20.54 -13.17 -13.41
C GLU A 573 19.20 -12.90 -14.12
N TYR A 574 18.07 -12.93 -13.41
CA TYR A 574 16.76 -12.59 -14.00
C TYR A 574 16.74 -11.15 -14.56
N LEU A 575 17.34 -10.19 -13.83
CA LEU A 575 17.45 -8.81 -14.29
C LEU A 575 18.38 -8.67 -15.51
N GLY A 576 19.46 -9.46 -15.59
CA GLY A 576 20.32 -9.56 -16.77
C GLY A 576 19.56 -10.06 -18.00
N GLN A 577 18.74 -11.10 -17.84
CA GLN A 577 17.87 -11.63 -18.91
C GLN A 577 16.85 -10.59 -19.40
N LEU A 578 16.29 -9.78 -18.51
CA LEU A 578 15.39 -8.68 -18.88
C LEU A 578 16.12 -7.52 -19.55
N LEU A 579 17.35 -7.19 -19.13
CA LEU A 579 18.19 -6.20 -19.82
C LEU A 579 18.55 -6.66 -21.24
N ALA A 580 18.87 -7.94 -21.42
CA ALA A 580 19.10 -8.53 -22.74
C ALA A 580 17.85 -8.50 -23.63
N ARG A 581 16.65 -8.71 -23.07
CA ARG A 581 15.38 -8.64 -23.81
C ARG A 581 15.08 -7.24 -24.38
N TYR A 582 15.48 -6.18 -23.69
CA TYR A 582 15.14 -4.79 -24.04
C TYR A 582 16.33 -3.96 -24.53
N ASP A 583 17.34 -4.61 -25.12
CA ASP A 583 18.54 -3.99 -25.69
C ASP A 583 19.28 -3.07 -24.70
N GLY A 584 19.41 -3.52 -23.45
CA GLY A 584 20.06 -2.80 -22.35
C GLY A 584 19.22 -1.70 -21.69
N SER A 585 17.98 -1.47 -22.14
CA SER A 585 17.10 -0.43 -21.61
C SER A 585 16.62 -0.74 -20.18
N VAL A 586 17.29 -0.14 -19.17
CA VAL A 586 16.92 -0.30 -17.75
C VAL A 586 15.46 0.10 -17.47
N PRO A 587 14.90 1.22 -17.97
CA PRO A 587 13.49 1.56 -17.70
C PRO A 587 12.50 0.46 -18.11
N LEU A 588 12.73 -0.18 -19.26
CA LEU A 588 11.92 -1.30 -19.74
C LEU A 588 12.18 -2.57 -18.94
N ALA A 589 13.45 -2.90 -18.66
CA ALA A 589 13.82 -4.07 -17.89
C ALA A 589 13.28 -4.04 -16.44
N VAL A 590 13.31 -2.89 -15.76
CA VAL A 590 12.78 -2.76 -14.39
C VAL A 590 11.25 -2.67 -14.37
N ALA A 591 10.62 -2.12 -15.42
CA ALA A 591 9.18 -2.25 -15.62
C ALA A 591 8.78 -3.73 -15.80
N ALA A 592 9.54 -4.49 -16.58
CA ALA A 592 9.31 -5.92 -16.82
C ALA A 592 9.63 -6.80 -15.59
N TYR A 593 10.55 -6.38 -14.73
CA TYR A 593 10.84 -7.05 -13.45
C TYR A 593 9.60 -7.05 -12.55
N ASN A 594 8.97 -5.87 -12.39
CA ASN A 594 7.78 -5.69 -11.54
C ASN A 594 6.46 -6.17 -12.22
N ALA A 595 6.25 -5.86 -13.50
CA ALA A 595 5.00 -6.13 -14.20
C ALA A 595 4.97 -7.42 -15.03
N GLY A 596 6.12 -8.06 -15.24
CA GLY A 596 6.32 -9.16 -16.19
C GLY A 596 6.57 -8.65 -17.63
N PRO A 597 7.48 -9.28 -18.41
CA PRO A 597 7.89 -8.79 -19.72
C PRO A 597 6.73 -8.66 -20.72
N HIS A 598 5.79 -9.61 -20.73
CA HIS A 598 4.62 -9.60 -21.62
C HIS A 598 3.81 -8.29 -21.54
N ARG A 599 3.71 -7.67 -20.35
CA ARG A 599 3.02 -6.37 -20.19
C ARG A 599 3.83 -5.21 -20.75
N VAL A 600 5.16 -5.23 -20.63
CA VAL A 600 6.03 -4.23 -21.25
C VAL A 600 6.00 -4.37 -22.77
N ASP A 601 6.01 -5.60 -23.30
CA ASP A 601 5.85 -5.86 -24.73
C ASP A 601 4.52 -5.28 -25.25
N GLN A 602 3.41 -5.49 -24.52
CA GLN A 602 2.11 -4.87 -24.81
C GLN A 602 2.19 -3.34 -24.76
N TRP A 603 2.79 -2.75 -23.73
CA TRP A 603 2.88 -1.29 -23.59
C TRP A 603 3.83 -0.61 -24.60
N LEU A 604 4.78 -1.35 -25.20
CA LEU A 604 5.57 -0.87 -26.34
C LEU A 604 4.72 -0.78 -27.62
N VAL A 605 3.75 -1.69 -27.80
CA VAL A 605 2.77 -1.62 -28.90
C VAL A 605 1.73 -0.52 -28.64
N GLU A 606 1.18 -0.44 -27.42
CA GLU A 606 0.11 0.52 -27.08
C GLU A 606 0.59 1.98 -26.96
N ASN A 607 1.81 2.21 -26.47
CA ASN A 607 2.33 3.57 -26.23
C ASN A 607 3.43 4.00 -27.22
N GLY A 608 3.90 3.11 -28.09
CA GLY A 608 5.10 3.29 -28.93
C GLY A 608 6.38 2.88 -28.21
N ASP A 609 7.44 2.57 -28.99
CA ASP A 609 8.77 2.28 -28.45
C ASP A 609 9.51 3.59 -28.10
N PRO A 610 9.83 3.83 -26.81
CA PRO A 610 10.50 5.07 -26.39
C PRO A 610 12.01 5.10 -26.66
N ARG A 611 12.64 3.97 -26.99
CA ARG A 611 14.11 3.86 -27.00
C ARG A 611 14.87 4.83 -27.93
N PRO A 612 14.30 5.31 -29.05
CA PRO A 612 14.97 6.32 -29.89
C PRO A 612 15.11 7.72 -29.27
N ASP A 613 14.35 8.06 -28.22
CA ASP A 613 14.29 9.42 -27.66
C ASP A 613 14.14 9.44 -26.12
N PRO A 614 15.05 10.09 -25.36
CA PRO A 614 14.91 10.28 -23.91
C PRO A 614 13.60 10.95 -23.48
N MET A 615 13.01 11.82 -24.30
CA MET A 615 11.74 12.49 -23.97
C MET A 615 10.53 11.59 -24.18
N ALA A 616 10.50 10.80 -25.25
CA ALA A 616 9.59 9.68 -25.43
C ALA A 616 9.69 8.68 -24.26
N MET A 617 10.89 8.40 -23.73
CA MET A 617 11.06 7.55 -22.54
C MET A 617 10.40 8.14 -21.29
N LEU A 618 10.57 9.43 -21.00
CA LEU A 618 9.89 10.06 -19.87
C LEU A 618 8.36 10.01 -20.02
N ASN A 619 7.85 10.29 -21.23
CA ASN A 619 6.43 10.23 -21.53
C ASN A 619 5.88 8.80 -21.48
N TRP A 620 6.63 7.79 -21.94
CA TRP A 620 6.27 6.37 -21.85
C TRP A 620 6.20 5.91 -20.40
N ILE A 621 7.18 6.26 -19.55
CA ILE A 621 7.17 5.96 -18.11
C ILE A 621 5.90 6.52 -17.47
N GLU A 622 5.56 7.78 -17.72
CA GLU A 622 4.33 8.37 -17.16
C GLU A 622 3.03 7.88 -17.83
N ARG A 623 3.08 7.23 -19.01
CA ARG A 623 1.95 6.55 -19.65
C ARG A 623 1.75 5.10 -19.20
N ILE A 624 2.72 4.45 -18.53
CA ILE A 624 2.57 3.09 -17.95
C ILE A 624 1.23 3.01 -17.20
N PRO A 625 0.28 2.13 -17.60
CA PRO A 625 -1.06 2.12 -17.03
C PRO A 625 -1.08 1.82 -15.53
N PHE A 626 -0.21 0.92 -15.06
CA PHE A 626 -0.15 0.49 -13.67
C PHE A 626 0.60 1.51 -12.81
N GLY A 627 -0.13 2.19 -11.91
CA GLY A 627 0.45 3.20 -11.01
C GLY A 627 1.55 2.68 -10.08
N GLU A 628 1.50 1.40 -9.72
CA GLU A 628 2.55 0.70 -8.98
C GLU A 628 3.84 0.60 -9.80
N THR A 629 3.78 -0.02 -10.98
CA THR A 629 4.93 -0.16 -11.89
C THR A 629 5.49 1.20 -12.32
N ARG A 630 4.63 2.16 -12.62
CA ARG A 630 4.99 3.55 -12.95
C ARG A 630 5.83 4.21 -11.85
N ASN A 631 5.42 4.03 -10.58
CA ASN A 631 6.20 4.50 -9.44
C ASN A 631 7.49 3.68 -9.24
N TYR A 632 7.41 2.34 -9.34
CA TYR A 632 8.53 1.41 -9.21
C TYR A 632 9.69 1.77 -10.14
N VAL A 633 9.42 2.01 -11.43
CA VAL A 633 10.43 2.43 -12.42
C VAL A 633 11.14 3.71 -11.95
N GLN A 634 10.39 4.73 -11.52
CA GLN A 634 10.96 5.99 -11.02
C GLN A 634 11.79 5.77 -9.73
N ARG A 635 11.32 4.92 -8.80
CA ARG A 635 12.06 4.59 -7.56
C ARG A 635 13.35 3.83 -7.85
N VAL A 636 13.37 2.90 -8.80
CA VAL A 636 14.60 2.17 -9.16
C VAL A 636 15.58 3.09 -9.90
N LEU A 637 15.11 3.91 -10.84
CA LEU A 637 15.98 4.84 -11.57
C LEU A 637 16.62 5.91 -10.66
N GLU A 638 15.91 6.46 -9.68
CA GLU A 638 16.53 7.38 -8.70
C GLU A 638 17.51 6.66 -7.76
N ASN A 639 17.17 5.43 -7.35
CA ASN A 639 18.05 4.60 -6.51
C ASN A 639 19.37 4.26 -7.21
N VAL A 640 19.37 4.06 -8.54
CA VAL A 640 20.60 3.83 -9.32
C VAL A 640 21.57 5.00 -9.16
N GLN A 641 21.11 6.24 -9.34
CA GLN A 641 21.96 7.44 -9.18
C GLN A 641 22.48 7.56 -7.73
N MET A 642 21.63 7.28 -6.74
CA MET A 642 22.02 7.28 -5.33
C MET A 642 23.12 6.25 -5.03
N TYR A 643 23.00 5.01 -5.53
CA TYR A 643 24.02 3.98 -5.31
C TYR A 643 25.31 4.21 -6.09
N LEU A 644 25.25 4.85 -7.25
CA LEU A 644 26.43 5.28 -8.00
C LEU A 644 27.20 6.36 -7.23
N ALA A 645 26.53 7.43 -6.79
CA ALA A 645 27.12 8.49 -5.98
C ALA A 645 27.79 7.92 -4.70
N ARG A 646 27.09 7.04 -3.97
CA ARG A 646 27.65 6.35 -2.79
C ARG A 646 28.88 5.47 -3.06
N GLN A 647 29.07 5.01 -4.30
CA GLN A 647 30.26 4.27 -4.73
C GLN A 647 31.39 5.19 -5.24
N GLY A 648 31.21 6.52 -5.17
CA GLY A 648 32.10 7.51 -5.79
C GLY A 648 32.08 7.47 -7.32
N ARG A 649 31.07 6.82 -7.92
CA ARG A 649 30.92 6.64 -9.36
C ARG A 649 29.98 7.70 -9.90
N GLN A 650 30.44 8.44 -10.90
CA GLN A 650 29.52 9.22 -11.72
C GLN A 650 28.67 8.28 -12.56
N ALA A 651 27.49 8.76 -12.94
CA ALA A 651 26.52 8.06 -13.78
C ALA A 651 27.17 7.56 -15.09
N PRO A 652 27.30 6.24 -15.31
CA PRO A 652 27.87 5.70 -16.55
C PRO A 652 26.97 6.02 -17.76
N ALA A 653 27.54 5.89 -18.97
CA ALA A 653 26.86 6.14 -20.24
C ALA A 653 25.48 5.48 -20.35
N MET A 654 25.28 4.30 -19.74
CA MET A 654 23.99 3.63 -19.57
C MET A 654 22.84 4.58 -19.22
N THR A 655 23.04 5.53 -18.30
CA THR A 655 22.00 6.47 -17.85
C THR A 655 22.04 7.82 -18.56
N ALA A 656 23.12 8.13 -19.28
CA ALA A 656 23.23 9.36 -20.07
C ALA A 656 22.27 9.36 -21.30
N GLN A 657 21.89 8.18 -21.78
CA GLN A 657 20.90 7.96 -22.85
C GLN A 657 19.43 7.93 -22.37
N TRP A 658 19.14 8.06 -21.06
CA TRP A 658 17.77 8.02 -20.52
C TRP A 658 17.37 9.27 -19.73
N MET A 659 18.28 10.23 -19.55
CA MET A 659 17.99 11.54 -19.02
C MET A 659 18.07 12.55 -20.16
N PRO A 660 17.23 13.61 -20.21
CA PRO A 660 17.35 14.62 -21.25
C PRO A 660 18.76 15.21 -21.27
N PRO A 661 19.35 15.44 -22.46
CA PRO A 661 20.68 16.00 -22.55
C PRO A 661 20.73 17.40 -21.93
N ALA A 662 21.88 17.75 -21.36
CA ALA A 662 22.09 19.06 -20.74
C ALA A 662 21.79 20.18 -21.75
N GLY A 663 20.74 20.97 -21.48
CA GLY A 663 20.30 22.03 -22.37
C GLY A 663 19.29 21.66 -23.47
N ASP A 664 18.55 20.54 -23.38
CA ASP A 664 17.29 20.44 -24.13
C ASP A 664 16.27 21.45 -23.59
N ARG A 665 16.13 22.57 -24.32
CA ARG A 665 15.25 23.69 -24.00
C ARG A 665 13.82 23.50 -24.54
N GLY A 666 13.36 22.25 -24.67
CA GLY A 666 11.99 21.91 -25.04
C GLY A 666 11.76 21.79 -26.55
N ALA A 667 12.75 21.32 -27.31
CA ALA A 667 12.64 21.23 -28.76
C ALA A 667 11.82 20.03 -29.27
N GLY A 668 11.65 18.98 -28.45
CA GLY A 668 11.09 17.69 -28.88
C GLY A 668 9.59 17.68 -29.24
N ASP A 669 8.78 18.64 -28.77
CA ASP A 669 7.30 18.58 -28.88
C ASP A 669 6.75 19.00 -30.26
N ARG A 670 7.56 18.88 -31.33
CA ARG A 670 7.22 19.26 -32.71
C ARG A 670 7.67 18.21 -33.73
N GLY A 671 7.37 16.93 -33.50
CA GLY A 671 8.01 15.84 -34.27
C GLY A 671 7.23 14.55 -34.55
N ALA A 672 5.93 14.45 -34.27
CA ALA A 672 5.17 13.20 -34.44
C ALA A 672 3.76 13.38 -35.05
N ALA A 673 3.65 14.17 -36.12
CA ALA A 673 2.44 14.19 -36.94
C ALA A 673 2.33 12.88 -37.73
N VAL A 674 1.76 11.84 -37.11
CA VAL A 674 1.40 10.59 -37.79
C VAL A 674 0.42 10.94 -38.92
N GLY A 675 0.86 10.78 -40.16
CA GLY A 675 0.08 11.16 -41.33
C GLY A 675 -1.25 10.41 -41.37
N ALA A 676 -2.35 11.15 -41.35
CA ALA A 676 -3.68 10.56 -41.48
C ALA A 676 -3.79 9.84 -42.83
N PRO A 677 -4.14 8.53 -42.87
CA PRO A 677 -4.40 7.85 -44.13
C PRO A 677 -5.61 8.51 -44.80
N ALA A 678 -5.43 8.99 -46.03
CA ALA A 678 -6.48 9.68 -46.77
C ALA A 678 -7.70 8.77 -46.99
N THR A 679 -8.90 9.35 -46.91
CA THR A 679 -10.16 8.64 -47.11
C THR A 679 -10.29 8.13 -48.55
N ALA A 680 -10.22 6.81 -48.74
CA ALA A 680 -10.62 6.13 -49.96
C ALA A 680 -11.83 5.24 -49.66
N ALA A 681 -12.94 5.42 -50.40
CA ALA A 681 -14.16 4.65 -50.19
C ALA A 681 -14.14 3.36 -51.03
N ALA A 682 -14.51 2.23 -50.42
CA ALA A 682 -14.79 0.97 -51.09
C ALA A 682 -15.99 0.27 -50.43
N GLY A 683 -16.78 -0.44 -51.24
CA GLY A 683 -18.01 -1.11 -50.80
C GLY A 683 -17.81 -2.43 -50.03
N PRO A 684 -18.89 -3.03 -49.51
CA PRO A 684 -18.82 -4.17 -48.61
C PRO A 684 -18.50 -5.49 -49.34
N GLY A 685 -17.51 -6.22 -48.84
CA GLY A 685 -17.25 -7.63 -49.18
C GLY A 685 -17.32 -8.48 -47.91
N ALA A 686 -18.20 -9.47 -47.88
CA ALA A 686 -18.37 -10.35 -46.71
C ALA A 686 -17.47 -11.59 -46.80
N VAL A 687 -16.73 -11.88 -45.74
CA VAL A 687 -16.07 -13.18 -45.52
C VAL A 687 -16.32 -13.60 -44.07
N GLN A 688 -16.75 -14.84 -43.87
CA GLN A 688 -16.99 -15.40 -42.54
C GLN A 688 -15.67 -15.91 -41.94
N ALA A 689 -15.41 -15.57 -40.67
CA ALA A 689 -14.40 -16.23 -39.84
C ALA A 689 -15.11 -16.98 -38.71
N THR A 690 -14.90 -18.29 -38.62
CA THR A 690 -15.58 -19.17 -37.65
C THR A 690 -15.02 -19.06 -36.24
N ALA A 691 -15.89 -19.15 -35.24
CA ALA A 691 -15.49 -19.09 -33.83
C ALA A 691 -14.76 -20.36 -33.37
N GLY A 692 -13.67 -20.16 -32.62
CA GLY A 692 -13.05 -21.15 -31.73
C GLY A 692 -12.83 -20.49 -30.37
N ALA A 693 -13.37 -21.08 -29.29
CA ALA A 693 -13.58 -20.35 -28.05
C ALA A 693 -12.89 -20.95 -26.81
N ALA A 694 -12.38 -20.05 -25.96
CA ALA A 694 -12.19 -20.16 -24.51
C ALA A 694 -11.31 -21.29 -23.93
N VAL A 695 -10.28 -20.88 -23.18
CA VAL A 695 -10.00 -21.14 -21.74
C VAL A 695 -8.56 -20.67 -21.46
N GLY A 696 -8.26 -19.92 -20.40
CA GLY A 696 -9.12 -19.30 -19.38
C GLY A 696 -8.33 -18.24 -18.58
N ALA A 697 -9.01 -17.28 -17.96
CA ALA A 697 -8.38 -16.12 -17.31
C ALA A 697 -8.51 -16.14 -15.78
N ALA A 698 -7.41 -15.81 -15.07
CA ALA A 698 -7.40 -15.53 -13.64
C ALA A 698 -6.15 -14.70 -13.23
N VAL A 699 -6.17 -14.17 -12.00
CA VAL A 699 -5.07 -13.44 -11.32
C VAL A 699 -4.69 -12.08 -11.93
N GLY A 700 -5.18 -11.00 -11.32
CA GLY A 700 -4.89 -9.63 -11.77
C GLY A 700 -5.55 -8.53 -10.94
N ALA A 701 -5.44 -8.58 -9.60
CA ALA A 701 -5.99 -7.55 -8.72
C ALA A 701 -5.25 -7.48 -7.36
N ALA A 702 -5.19 -6.25 -6.81
CA ALA A 702 -4.88 -5.90 -5.42
C ALA A 702 -3.44 -6.15 -4.90
N VAL A 703 -2.52 -5.27 -5.28
CA VAL A 703 -1.68 -4.55 -4.31
C VAL A 703 -1.93 -3.05 -4.50
N GLY A 704 -1.92 -2.27 -3.42
CA GLY A 704 -2.15 -0.82 -3.48
C GLY A 704 -2.60 -0.24 -2.13
N ALA A 705 -1.85 0.74 -1.63
CA ALA A 705 -2.00 1.37 -0.32
C ALA A 705 -1.89 0.40 0.88
N ALA A 706 -0.67 -0.08 1.13
CA ALA A 706 -0.31 -0.67 2.42
C ALA A 706 -0.10 0.43 3.47
N VAL A 707 -1.17 0.81 4.18
CA VAL A 707 -1.04 1.25 5.57
C VAL A 707 -0.82 -0.01 6.40
N ALA A 708 0.17 -0.04 7.28
CA ALA A 708 0.47 -1.21 8.09
C ALA A 708 -0.58 -1.38 9.20
N ASP A 709 -1.26 -2.53 9.22
CA ASP A 709 -2.16 -2.98 10.30
C ASP A 709 -1.76 -4.44 10.64
N PRO A 710 -1.07 -4.68 11.77
CA PRO A 710 -0.37 -5.94 12.03
C PRO A 710 -1.28 -7.01 12.64
N THR A 711 -2.24 -7.54 11.87
CA THR A 711 -3.26 -8.48 12.38
C THR A 711 -3.55 -9.72 11.51
N ALA A 712 -2.55 -10.58 11.25
CA ALA A 712 -2.79 -12.02 10.97
C ALA A 712 -1.49 -12.87 10.98
N ALA A 713 -1.18 -13.53 12.09
CA ALA A 713 -0.27 -14.67 12.12
C ALA A 713 -0.87 -15.77 13.00
N GLY A 714 -1.48 -16.78 12.38
CA GLY A 714 -1.95 -17.99 13.07
C GLY A 714 -0.80 -18.98 13.27
N PRO A 715 -0.77 -19.75 14.37
CA PRO A 715 0.36 -20.63 14.68
C PRO A 715 0.47 -21.81 13.72
N THR A 716 1.67 -22.07 13.22
CA THR A 716 1.99 -23.30 12.48
C THR A 716 2.28 -24.42 13.47
N GLY A 717 1.30 -25.30 13.68
CA GLY A 717 1.45 -26.45 14.57
C GLY A 717 2.57 -27.38 14.11
N THR A 718 3.57 -27.60 14.96
CA THR A 718 4.65 -28.58 14.76
C THR A 718 4.51 -29.66 15.83
N GLY A 719 4.22 -30.89 15.41
CA GLY A 719 4.08 -32.04 16.31
C GLY A 719 5.44 -32.60 16.73
N PRO A 720 5.71 -32.83 18.03
CA PRO A 720 6.94 -33.48 18.47
C PRO A 720 6.91 -34.98 18.18
N THR A 721 8.07 -35.56 17.86
CA THR A 721 8.23 -36.99 17.57
C THR A 721 8.81 -37.75 18.78
N GLY A 722 8.09 -38.78 19.21
CA GLY A 722 8.61 -40.06 19.71
C GLY A 722 9.56 -40.09 20.92
N THR A 723 9.02 -40.49 22.07
CA THR A 723 9.68 -41.40 23.03
C THR A 723 8.67 -42.42 23.57
N GLY A 724 9.07 -43.69 23.68
CA GLY A 724 8.35 -44.73 24.45
C GLY A 724 8.93 -44.88 25.86
N PRO A 725 8.67 -45.97 26.62
CA PRO A 725 8.06 -47.25 26.18
C PRO A 725 6.94 -47.80 27.13
N THR A 726 6.55 -49.07 26.89
CA THR A 726 5.60 -49.91 27.68
C THR A 726 4.11 -49.52 27.61
N GLY A 727 3.15 -50.46 27.61
CA GLY A 727 3.25 -51.91 27.49
C GLY A 727 1.89 -52.63 27.66
N THR A 728 1.65 -53.73 26.93
CA THR A 728 0.40 -54.54 26.88
C THR A 728 -0.87 -53.81 26.37
N GLY A 729 -1.83 -54.44 25.68
CA GLY A 729 -1.89 -55.79 25.12
C GLY A 729 -3.26 -56.09 24.47
N LEU A 730 -3.38 -57.25 23.82
CA LEU A 730 -4.63 -57.92 23.33
C LEU A 730 -5.40 -57.34 22.12
N THR A 731 -5.53 -58.19 21.09
CA THR A 731 -6.70 -58.48 20.20
C THR A 731 -7.71 -57.38 19.80
N GLY A 732 -8.11 -57.25 18.52
CA GLY A 732 -7.75 -58.03 17.32
C GLY A 732 -8.76 -57.86 16.16
N THR A 733 -8.48 -58.50 15.01
CA THR A 733 -9.40 -58.83 13.89
C THR A 733 -10.38 -57.76 13.34
N GLY A 734 -10.18 -57.35 12.08
CA GLY A 734 -11.19 -56.63 11.28
C GLY A 734 -10.65 -56.22 9.90
N GLN A 735 -11.15 -56.84 8.83
CA GLN A 735 -10.62 -56.72 7.46
C GLN A 735 -11.73 -56.37 6.46
N VAL A 736 -11.41 -55.56 5.44
CA VAL A 736 -12.26 -55.10 4.30
C VAL A 736 -13.61 -54.42 4.64
N GLY A 737 -14.19 -53.57 3.77
CA GLY A 737 -13.67 -52.97 2.53
C GLY A 737 -14.78 -52.38 1.64
N ALA A 738 -14.38 -51.43 0.76
CA ALA A 738 -15.14 -50.92 -0.40
C ALA A 738 -16.48 -50.16 -0.20
N ALA A 739 -16.77 -49.29 -1.18
CA ALA A 739 -18.05 -48.65 -1.50
C ALA A 739 -18.54 -49.24 -2.87
N PRO A 740 -19.51 -48.69 -3.66
CA PRO A 740 -20.36 -47.49 -3.49
C PRO A 740 -21.84 -47.61 -4.00
N ALA A 741 -22.52 -46.46 -4.10
CA ALA A 741 -23.42 -46.02 -5.21
C ALA A 741 -24.97 -46.19 -5.21
N ALA A 742 -25.62 -45.04 -5.53
CA ALA A 742 -26.76 -44.81 -6.46
C ALA A 742 -28.25 -45.09 -6.06
N GLY A 743 -29.15 -44.35 -6.74
CA GLY A 743 -30.64 -44.36 -6.64
C GLY A 743 -31.20 -43.02 -6.11
N GLN A 744 -31.97 -42.16 -6.82
CA GLN A 744 -33.27 -42.29 -7.54
C GLN A 744 -34.48 -42.51 -6.60
N THR A 745 -35.70 -41.93 -6.76
CA THR A 745 -36.32 -40.96 -7.71
C THR A 745 -37.70 -40.48 -7.19
N GLY A 746 -38.30 -39.42 -7.79
CA GLY A 746 -39.75 -39.09 -7.69
C GLY A 746 -40.12 -38.06 -6.60
N ALA A 747 -40.95 -37.01 -6.75
CA ALA A 747 -41.94 -36.51 -7.74
C ALA A 747 -43.44 -36.79 -7.46
N GLY A 748 -44.25 -35.71 -7.43
CA GLY A 748 -45.71 -35.66 -7.24
C GLY A 748 -46.11 -34.54 -6.25
N THR A 749 -46.69 -33.38 -6.60
CA THR A 749 -48.06 -33.03 -7.10
C THR A 749 -49.24 -33.53 -6.24
N ALA A 750 -50.31 -32.76 -5.96
CA ALA A 750 -50.60 -31.31 -6.06
C ALA A 750 -52.00 -30.97 -5.44
N VAL A 751 -52.52 -29.74 -5.66
CA VAL A 751 -53.96 -29.33 -5.86
C VAL A 751 -54.73 -28.55 -4.74
N ARG A 752 -54.97 -27.24 -5.02
CA ARG A 752 -56.16 -26.37 -4.72
C ARG A 752 -56.59 -26.16 -3.23
N THR A 753 -57.36 -25.14 -2.78
CA THR A 753 -57.99 -23.87 -3.30
C THR A 753 -58.11 -22.87 -2.11
N THR A 754 -58.75 -21.67 -2.06
CA THR A 754 -59.65 -20.83 -2.90
C THR A 754 -59.43 -19.35 -2.49
N ALA A 755 -59.37 -18.35 -3.39
CA ALA A 755 -60.43 -17.42 -3.84
C ALA A 755 -60.96 -16.35 -2.83
N GLY A 756 -60.99 -15.08 -3.27
CA GLY A 756 -61.60 -13.92 -2.57
C GLY A 756 -61.19 -12.57 -3.18
N ALA A 757 -62.16 -11.73 -3.56
CA ALA A 757 -62.00 -10.35 -4.05
C ALA A 757 -62.98 -9.41 -3.28
N ALA A 758 -63.10 -8.09 -3.46
CA ALA A 758 -62.65 -7.17 -4.51
C ALA A 758 -62.66 -5.68 -4.03
N THR A 759 -62.18 -4.75 -4.89
CA THR A 759 -62.60 -3.33 -5.06
C THR A 759 -62.77 -2.35 -3.87
N GLY A 760 -62.24 -1.12 -4.02
CA GLY A 760 -62.75 0.06 -3.29
C GLY A 760 -61.84 1.31 -3.28
N ALA A 761 -62.23 2.37 -4.00
CA ALA A 761 -61.72 3.73 -3.87
C ALA A 761 -62.87 4.72 -4.19
N PRO A 762 -62.93 5.92 -3.57
CA PRO A 762 -62.39 7.10 -4.27
C PRO A 762 -61.80 8.21 -3.36
N ALA A 763 -61.35 9.30 -3.99
CA ALA A 763 -61.06 10.62 -3.39
C ALA A 763 -62.25 11.60 -3.73
N PRO A 764 -62.23 12.96 -3.60
CA PRO A 764 -61.09 13.89 -3.47
C PRO A 764 -61.30 15.13 -2.54
N ALA A 765 -60.38 16.10 -2.67
CA ALA A 765 -60.42 17.51 -2.20
C ALA A 765 -60.24 17.79 -0.68
N GLY A 766 -59.62 18.91 -0.27
CA GLY A 766 -58.95 19.94 -1.09
C GLY A 766 -58.20 21.03 -0.29
N THR A 767 -57.31 21.74 -1.00
CA THR A 767 -56.76 23.10 -0.73
C THR A 767 -56.61 23.65 0.70
N THR A 768 -55.38 24.02 1.09
CA THR A 768 -54.98 25.45 1.27
C THR A 768 -53.47 25.62 1.50
N ARG A 769 -52.97 26.84 1.23
CA ARG A 769 -51.60 27.34 1.51
C ARG A 769 -51.71 28.87 1.68
N PRO A 770 -50.94 29.50 2.59
CA PRO A 770 -50.04 30.57 2.11
C PRO A 770 -48.70 30.65 2.88
N ALA A 771 -48.02 31.78 2.73
CA ALA A 771 -46.79 32.33 3.35
C ALA A 771 -46.23 31.65 4.64
N ALA A 772 -44.92 31.44 4.82
CA ALA A 772 -43.73 32.27 4.56
C ALA A 772 -43.44 33.35 5.64
N THR A 773 -42.29 33.21 6.31
CA THR A 773 -41.60 34.25 7.11
C THR A 773 -40.12 33.83 7.26
N ALA A 774 -39.24 34.72 7.73
CA ALA A 774 -37.79 34.56 7.59
C ALA A 774 -36.99 34.92 8.86
N ALA A 775 -35.68 34.67 8.77
CA ALA A 775 -34.59 35.14 9.63
C ALA A 775 -34.40 34.48 11.03
N GLY A 776 -33.12 34.19 11.34
CA GLY A 776 -32.54 34.86 12.51
C GLY A 776 -31.93 34.05 13.64
N ARG A 777 -30.97 33.14 13.37
CA ARG A 777 -29.62 33.14 13.99
C ARG A 777 -28.71 32.07 13.39
#